data_AF-A0A1A8KJC8-F1
#
_entry.id   AF-A0A1A8KJC8-F1
#
_cell.length_a   1.000
_cell.length_b   1.000
_cell.length_c   1.000
_cell.angle_alpha   90.00
_cell.angle_beta   90.00
_cell.angle_gamma   90.00
#
_symmetry.space_group_name_H-M   'P 1'
#
loop_
_entity.id
_entity.type
_entity.pdbx_description
1 polymer ?
#
loop_
_entity_poly.entity_id
_entity_poly.type
_entity_poly.pdbx_seq_one_letter_code
_entity_poly.pdbx_strand_id
1 'polypeptide(L)'
;QHWGGGYCDACVVSVRRQCEEKAQRLAVLEENLSATQREATELRSCLREVERSRLEARRELQELRRQLKVLDGEKEQKGRDVAELQTRLSLEEQREEEKLKEVFALKQKLSEAETARDSLKKELSMTQKRLVESESSWRSCERELMAQLQEARGCEKKLQDEAKNLSLRAQAAQDVAAQASLQLSEAQGRLAATEAELTRAEASRRDLEFRLSGLQSALARMLGIGASGRSCRGRSPGGSSTSPGSTSRHHSISPLRSSLSPPKEFRGSTLDNTLGSGAVSPERGSTPLPLPHLELDADVLRSGLRDFLQELRDAHRAKDDARGQLGVLQRELEELKGERDSSHSRLAQMQKTMQEIQEGRRGLDERLTTTQILLQQQEEAVRRGERERRALTDRAKDLERSLQTSENDKKHTQDQLNKSRAAEMRLEAERKRLREALEAAEARATRVELGRRSLEGELQRLKLSLGDREAESRVSQERYDALLKQVAEGEARVSVLQREVDRLNQALLKAQEGELALKEKAVSLSQTLQEVAASHSSTQSRLLALQKALSSSEQDRRLQQERMDEARAALAEGKRNVSTLTERVQSLQGELSQSEQRREELESELSSTQEALRQHSVSLVEAQHGAQAAQKEKAAVEERLRGLQRAVAMLETEKKDAERQAVRLEKDKNALRNTLDKVERQKLKSEEGSMRLSAEKSRLDRSLNTAEHELQEAQQQVLLLQTQLAELEQSHGVCESLVRQRDEAHHEAERLRNSLRDVERTLGTRERAHRHRVKGLEEQVSTMKEQLLQEMKRRRPTLPSSLLSAASDPGIPPEL
;
A
#
# COMPACT_ATOMS: atom_id res chain seq x y z
N GLN A 1 -181.89 -107.33 22.27
CA GLN A 1 -182.11 -107.47 20.81
C GLN A 1 -180.87 -106.84 20.16
N HIS A 2 -179.91 -107.64 19.67
CA HIS A 2 -179.85 -108.23 18.32
C HIS A 2 -179.48 -107.16 17.28
N TRP A 3 -178.21 -107.03 16.88
CA TRP A 3 -177.37 -107.92 16.03
C TRP A 3 -177.50 -107.57 14.53
N GLY A 4 -176.40 -107.12 13.91
CA GLY A 4 -176.30 -106.76 12.49
C GLY A 4 -175.98 -105.27 12.26
N GLY A 5 -174.90 -104.89 11.56
CA GLY A 5 -173.81 -105.72 11.04
C GLY A 5 -172.56 -104.89 10.68
N GLY A 6 -171.38 -105.30 11.18
CA GLY A 6 -170.12 -104.54 11.13
C GLY A 6 -169.38 -104.53 9.78
N TYR A 7 -170.10 -104.38 8.66
CA TYR A 7 -169.49 -104.28 7.32
C TYR A 7 -169.31 -102.84 6.82
N CYS A 8 -169.93 -101.84 7.46
CA CYS A 8 -169.68 -100.43 7.16
C CYS A 8 -168.37 -99.94 7.80
N ASP A 9 -168.13 -100.29 9.07
CA ASP A 9 -167.01 -99.78 9.86
C ASP A 9 -165.64 -100.14 9.27
N ALA A 10 -165.48 -101.30 8.63
CA ALA A 10 -164.23 -101.69 7.96
C ALA A 10 -163.90 -100.74 6.78
N CYS A 11 -164.89 -100.32 5.99
CA CYS A 11 -164.71 -99.32 4.95
C CYS A 11 -164.46 -97.93 5.54
N VAL A 12 -165.20 -97.53 6.59
CA VAL A 12 -165.00 -96.24 7.27
C VAL A 12 -163.59 -96.16 7.86
N VAL A 13 -163.10 -97.22 8.53
CA VAL A 13 -161.73 -97.29 9.06
C VAL A 13 -160.69 -97.31 7.94
N SER A 14 -160.92 -98.02 6.83
CA SER A 14 -159.98 -98.02 5.69
C SER A 14 -159.88 -96.64 5.02
N VAL A 15 -161.01 -95.98 4.75
CA VAL A 15 -161.05 -94.63 4.19
C VAL A 15 -160.45 -93.62 5.17
N ARG A 16 -160.80 -93.72 6.47
CA ARG A 16 -160.21 -92.89 7.53
C ARG A 16 -158.69 -93.06 7.60
N ARG A 17 -158.17 -94.29 7.58
CA ARG A 17 -156.73 -94.57 7.58
C ARG A 17 -156.06 -94.01 6.32
N GLN A 18 -156.71 -94.05 5.16
CA GLN A 18 -156.22 -93.40 3.93
C GLN A 18 -156.28 -91.87 4.00
N CYS A 19 -157.26 -91.28 4.69
CA CYS A 19 -157.34 -89.85 4.95
C CYS A 19 -156.27 -89.41 5.96
N GLU A 20 -156.01 -90.20 6.99
CA GLU A 20 -154.94 -89.97 7.99
C GLU A 20 -153.55 -90.14 7.35
N GLU A 21 -153.32 -91.16 6.52
CA GLU A 21 -152.10 -91.28 5.70
C GLU A 21 -151.94 -90.09 4.72
N LYS A 22 -153.02 -89.62 4.09
CA LYS A 22 -152.97 -88.44 3.20
C LYS A 22 -152.70 -87.17 3.99
N ALA A 23 -153.29 -87.00 5.17
CA ALA A 23 -153.03 -85.86 6.06
C ALA A 23 -151.58 -85.85 6.57
N GLN A 24 -151.03 -87.01 6.94
CA GLN A 24 -149.61 -87.15 7.30
C GLN A 24 -148.69 -86.83 6.11
N ARG A 25 -149.01 -87.30 4.91
CA ARG A 25 -148.26 -86.94 3.69
C ARG A 25 -148.37 -85.46 3.34
N LEU A 26 -149.53 -84.83 3.55
CA LEU A 26 -149.71 -83.38 3.38
C LEU A 26 -148.90 -82.61 4.41
N ALA A 27 -148.95 -82.97 5.70
CA ALA A 27 -148.14 -82.35 6.74
C ALA A 27 -146.63 -82.45 6.43
N VAL A 28 -146.15 -83.63 6.01
CA VAL A 28 -144.74 -83.80 5.58
C VAL A 28 -144.43 -82.98 4.33
N LEU A 29 -145.36 -82.81 3.38
CA LEU A 29 -145.16 -81.95 2.21
C LEU A 29 -145.19 -80.45 2.57
N GLU A 30 -145.99 -80.03 3.55
CA GLU A 30 -146.05 -78.67 4.09
C GLU A 30 -144.81 -78.36 4.93
N GLU A 31 -144.31 -79.32 5.71
CA GLU A 31 -143.02 -79.24 6.41
C GLU A 31 -141.87 -79.10 5.42
N ASN A 32 -141.80 -79.95 4.38
CA ASN A 32 -140.80 -79.85 3.31
C ASN A 32 -140.92 -78.54 2.50
N LEU A 33 -142.14 -78.07 2.24
CA LEU A 33 -142.39 -76.76 1.61
C LEU A 33 -141.86 -75.63 2.52
N SER A 34 -142.11 -75.71 3.83
CA SER A 34 -141.60 -74.72 4.79
C SER A 34 -140.07 -74.78 4.94
N ALA A 35 -139.46 -75.97 4.87
CA ALA A 35 -138.02 -76.17 4.92
C ALA A 35 -137.35 -75.57 3.68
N THR A 36 -137.80 -75.96 2.48
CA THR A 36 -137.30 -75.39 1.21
C THR A 36 -137.58 -73.88 1.09
N GLN A 37 -138.64 -73.36 1.71
CA GLN A 37 -138.85 -71.91 1.84
C GLN A 37 -137.84 -71.24 2.80
N ARG A 38 -137.53 -71.85 3.95
CA ARG A 38 -136.49 -71.35 4.87
C ARG A 38 -135.12 -71.34 4.19
N GLU A 39 -134.71 -72.47 3.60
CA GLU A 39 -133.50 -72.61 2.79
C GLU A 39 -133.46 -71.56 1.66
N ALA A 40 -134.57 -71.34 0.95
CA ALA A 40 -134.65 -70.30 -0.09
C ALA A 40 -134.55 -68.87 0.49
N THR A 41 -134.98 -68.61 1.72
CA THR A 41 -134.74 -67.32 2.38
C THR A 41 -133.31 -67.16 2.89
N GLU A 42 -132.70 -68.23 3.40
CA GLU A 42 -131.32 -68.27 3.89
C GLU A 42 -130.33 -68.11 2.73
N LEU A 43 -130.50 -68.84 1.63
CA LEU A 43 -129.72 -68.66 0.40
C LEU A 43 -129.86 -67.23 -0.16
N ARG A 44 -131.04 -66.59 -0.01
CA ARG A 44 -131.23 -65.18 -0.38
C ARG A 44 -130.55 -64.20 0.59
N SER A 45 -130.44 -64.50 1.89
CA SER A 45 -129.66 -63.66 2.83
C SER A 45 -128.16 -63.83 2.60
N CYS A 46 -127.66 -65.07 2.46
CA CYS A 46 -126.27 -65.35 2.17
C CYS A 46 -125.84 -64.74 0.82
N LEU A 47 -126.69 -64.78 -0.21
CA LEU A 47 -126.42 -64.07 -1.47
C LEU A 47 -126.26 -62.56 -1.23
N ARG A 48 -127.15 -61.93 -0.46
CA ARG A 48 -127.04 -60.49 -0.08
C ARG A 48 -125.81 -60.19 0.79
N GLU A 49 -125.19 -61.19 1.42
CA GLU A 49 -123.97 -61.05 2.23
C GLU A 49 -122.71 -61.19 1.38
N VAL A 50 -122.71 -62.14 0.45
CA VAL A 50 -121.71 -62.23 -0.62
C VAL A 50 -121.75 -60.97 -1.50
N GLU A 51 -122.92 -60.40 -1.77
CA GLU A 51 -123.01 -59.15 -2.53
C GLU A 51 -122.57 -57.90 -1.74
N ARG A 52 -122.85 -57.83 -0.43
CA ARG A 52 -122.33 -56.77 0.46
C ARG A 52 -120.81 -56.83 0.55
N SER A 53 -120.25 -57.98 0.95
CA SER A 53 -118.79 -58.19 1.05
C SER A 53 -118.07 -57.97 -0.28
N ARG A 54 -118.66 -58.36 -1.43
CA ARG A 54 -118.14 -58.05 -2.77
C ARG A 54 -118.12 -56.54 -3.07
N LEU A 55 -119.06 -55.76 -2.52
CA LEU A 55 -119.07 -54.29 -2.67
C LEU A 55 -118.11 -53.61 -1.68
N GLU A 56 -117.96 -54.14 -0.46
CA GLU A 56 -116.98 -53.70 0.54
C GLU A 56 -115.55 -53.92 0.04
N ALA A 57 -115.19 -55.14 -0.38
CA ALA A 57 -113.89 -55.45 -0.98
C ALA A 57 -113.61 -54.62 -2.25
N ARG A 58 -114.64 -54.23 -3.01
CA ARG A 58 -114.49 -53.29 -4.15
C ARG A 58 -114.19 -51.86 -3.71
N ARG A 59 -114.74 -51.40 -2.59
CA ARG A 59 -114.42 -50.08 -2.00
C ARG A 59 -113.01 -50.09 -1.43
N GLU A 60 -112.63 -51.14 -0.70
CA GLU A 60 -111.27 -51.34 -0.17
C GLU A 60 -110.23 -51.37 -1.30
N LEU A 61 -110.47 -52.13 -2.38
CA LEU A 61 -109.60 -52.14 -3.55
C LEU A 61 -109.55 -50.79 -4.29
N GLN A 62 -110.59 -49.96 -4.23
CA GLN A 62 -110.55 -48.60 -4.74
C GLN A 62 -109.73 -47.68 -3.83
N GLU A 63 -109.90 -47.80 -2.52
CA GLU A 63 -109.20 -46.99 -1.52
C GLU A 63 -107.70 -47.31 -1.47
N LEU A 64 -107.32 -48.59 -1.45
CA LEU A 64 -105.92 -49.03 -1.57
C LEU A 64 -105.27 -48.50 -2.87
N ARG A 65 -106.02 -48.39 -3.98
CA ARG A 65 -105.52 -47.75 -5.22
C ARG A 65 -105.35 -46.24 -5.10
N ARG A 66 -106.16 -45.55 -4.29
CA ARG A 66 -105.95 -44.12 -3.98
C ARG A 66 -104.70 -43.95 -3.11
N GLN A 67 -104.54 -44.78 -2.08
CA GLN A 67 -103.39 -44.76 -1.18
C GLN A 67 -102.09 -45.07 -1.93
N LEU A 68 -102.06 -46.09 -2.78
CA LEU A 68 -100.91 -46.36 -3.66
C LEU A 68 -100.57 -45.16 -4.54
N LYS A 69 -101.57 -44.52 -5.18
CA LYS A 69 -101.33 -43.32 -6.00
C LYS A 69 -100.79 -42.13 -5.19
N VAL A 70 -101.18 -41.97 -3.93
CA VAL A 70 -100.61 -40.95 -3.03
C VAL A 70 -99.16 -41.31 -2.68
N LEU A 71 -98.89 -42.56 -2.31
CA LEU A 71 -97.55 -43.05 -1.97
C LEU A 71 -96.58 -43.00 -3.16
N ASP A 72 -97.03 -43.29 -4.38
CA ASP A 72 -96.23 -43.10 -5.61
C ASP A 72 -95.92 -41.62 -5.85
N GLY A 73 -96.89 -40.71 -5.63
CA GLY A 73 -96.67 -39.27 -5.69
C GLY A 73 -95.69 -38.74 -4.63
N GLU A 74 -95.79 -39.24 -3.40
CA GLU A 74 -94.82 -38.96 -2.33
C GLU A 74 -93.43 -39.51 -2.67
N LYS A 75 -93.34 -40.70 -3.27
CA LYS A 75 -92.08 -41.33 -3.68
C LYS A 75 -91.42 -40.57 -4.82
N GLU A 76 -92.20 -40.10 -5.80
CA GLU A 76 -91.70 -39.19 -6.83
C GLU A 76 -91.20 -37.88 -6.22
N GLN A 77 -91.95 -37.28 -5.28
CA GLN A 77 -91.54 -36.03 -4.65
C GLN A 77 -90.26 -36.22 -3.83
N LYS A 78 -90.19 -37.23 -2.97
CA LYS A 78 -88.98 -37.59 -2.21
C LYS A 78 -87.79 -37.89 -3.14
N GLY A 79 -88.03 -38.43 -4.34
CA GLY A 79 -87.03 -38.61 -5.38
C GLY A 79 -86.49 -37.28 -5.96
N ARG A 80 -87.37 -36.29 -6.17
CA ARG A 80 -86.98 -34.92 -6.57
C ARG A 80 -86.23 -34.22 -5.45
N ASP A 81 -86.73 -34.31 -4.21
CA ASP A 81 -86.10 -33.72 -3.02
C ASP A 81 -84.67 -34.26 -2.83
N VAL A 82 -84.46 -35.57 -3.01
CA VAL A 82 -83.14 -36.20 -2.96
C VAL A 82 -82.23 -35.73 -4.10
N ALA A 83 -82.74 -35.56 -5.32
CA ALA A 83 -81.95 -35.02 -6.44
C ALA A 83 -81.58 -33.54 -6.24
N GLU A 84 -82.48 -32.73 -5.67
CA GLU A 84 -82.17 -31.36 -5.25
C GLU A 84 -81.13 -31.32 -4.14
N LEU A 85 -81.21 -32.20 -3.13
CA LEU A 85 -80.20 -32.29 -2.08
C LEU A 85 -78.84 -32.75 -2.61
N GLN A 86 -78.81 -33.69 -3.56
CA GLN A 86 -77.57 -34.13 -4.23
C GLN A 86 -76.92 -33.02 -5.06
N THR A 87 -77.70 -32.23 -5.81
CA THR A 87 -77.16 -31.10 -6.57
C THR A 87 -76.71 -29.94 -5.66
N ARG A 88 -77.43 -29.67 -4.57
CA ARG A 88 -76.98 -28.69 -3.55
C ARG A 88 -75.70 -29.14 -2.85
N LEU A 89 -75.57 -30.43 -2.52
CA LEU A 89 -74.36 -31.00 -1.93
C LEU A 89 -73.15 -30.83 -2.87
N SER A 90 -73.27 -31.24 -4.13
CA SER A 90 -72.15 -31.12 -5.09
C SER A 90 -71.74 -29.67 -5.37
N LEU A 91 -72.66 -28.71 -5.25
CA LEU A 91 -72.35 -27.29 -5.32
C LEU A 91 -71.64 -26.76 -4.06
N GLU A 92 -71.97 -27.25 -2.86
CA GLU A 92 -71.19 -26.92 -1.66
C GLU A 92 -69.82 -27.62 -1.64
N GLU A 93 -69.71 -28.87 -2.11
CA GLU A 93 -68.42 -29.56 -2.29
C GLU A 93 -67.50 -28.76 -3.23
N GLN A 94 -68.03 -28.27 -4.36
CA GLN A 94 -67.29 -27.38 -5.27
C GLN A 94 -66.88 -26.06 -4.58
N ARG A 95 -67.79 -25.43 -3.83
CA ARG A 95 -67.48 -24.22 -3.05
C ARG A 95 -66.44 -24.48 -1.96
N GLU A 96 -66.42 -25.65 -1.34
CA GLU A 96 -65.40 -26.05 -0.37
C GLU A 96 -64.06 -26.31 -1.04
N GLU A 97 -64.03 -26.96 -2.20
CA GLU A 97 -62.80 -27.04 -3.00
C GLU A 97 -62.27 -25.66 -3.39
N GLU A 98 -63.13 -24.73 -3.80
CA GLU A 98 -62.76 -23.34 -4.12
C GLU A 98 -62.19 -22.62 -2.88
N LYS A 99 -62.89 -22.65 -1.75
CA LYS A 99 -62.38 -22.14 -0.46
C LYS A 99 -61.03 -22.78 -0.07
N LEU A 100 -60.82 -24.07 -0.33
CA LEU A 100 -59.55 -24.76 -0.07
C LEU A 100 -58.44 -24.32 -1.03
N LYS A 101 -58.74 -24.10 -2.31
CA LYS A 101 -57.81 -23.55 -3.31
C LYS A 101 -57.41 -22.11 -2.95
N GLU A 102 -58.37 -21.27 -2.52
CA GLU A 102 -58.10 -19.93 -2.01
C GLU A 102 -57.26 -19.94 -0.73
N VAL A 103 -57.61 -20.76 0.26
CA VAL A 103 -56.83 -20.91 1.51
C VAL A 103 -55.42 -21.43 1.22
N PHE A 104 -55.22 -22.29 0.23
CA PHE A 104 -53.89 -22.71 -0.22
C PHE A 104 -53.11 -21.54 -0.84
N ALA A 105 -53.72 -20.78 -1.76
CA ALA A 105 -53.09 -19.61 -2.38
C ALA A 105 -52.76 -18.50 -1.36
N LEU A 106 -53.60 -18.30 -0.34
CA LEU A 106 -53.36 -17.39 0.77
C LEU A 106 -52.22 -17.88 1.67
N LYS A 107 -52.14 -19.18 1.97
CA LYS A 107 -50.99 -19.77 2.70
C LYS A 107 -49.68 -19.64 1.92
N GLN A 108 -49.71 -19.83 0.60
CA GLN A 108 -48.54 -19.60 -0.25
C GLN A 108 -48.08 -18.13 -0.15
N LYS A 109 -48.98 -17.17 -0.44
CA LYS A 109 -48.69 -15.73 -0.33
C LYS A 109 -48.19 -15.31 1.05
N LEU A 110 -48.75 -15.90 2.12
CA LEU A 110 -48.26 -15.70 3.48
C LEU A 110 -46.82 -16.18 3.64
N SER A 111 -46.49 -17.40 3.19
CA SER A 111 -45.11 -17.93 3.28
C SER A 111 -44.11 -17.12 2.44
N GLU A 112 -44.53 -16.62 1.27
CA GLU A 112 -43.74 -15.71 0.43
C GLU A 112 -43.49 -14.38 1.17
N ALA A 113 -44.54 -13.78 1.76
CA ALA A 113 -44.42 -12.58 2.58
C ALA A 113 -43.57 -12.78 3.85
N GLU A 114 -43.60 -13.96 4.49
CA GLU A 114 -42.75 -14.28 5.63
C GLU A 114 -41.28 -14.43 5.24
N THR A 115 -40.98 -15.09 4.12
CA THR A 115 -39.59 -15.16 3.62
C THR A 115 -39.06 -13.79 3.18
N ALA A 116 -39.90 -12.93 2.60
CA ALA A 116 -39.56 -11.55 2.28
C ALA A 116 -39.36 -10.68 3.55
N ARG A 117 -40.22 -10.83 4.56
CA ARG A 117 -40.05 -10.20 5.89
C ARG A 117 -38.73 -10.61 6.52
N ASP A 118 -38.37 -11.90 6.45
CA ASP A 118 -37.19 -12.42 7.12
C ASP A 118 -35.89 -12.24 6.30
N SER A 119 -35.97 -11.97 4.99
CA SER A 119 -34.86 -11.42 4.21
C SER A 119 -34.65 -9.93 4.52
N LEU A 120 -35.72 -9.13 4.61
CA LEU A 120 -35.64 -7.72 5.03
C LEU A 120 -35.08 -7.56 6.46
N LYS A 121 -35.45 -8.43 7.42
CA LYS A 121 -34.82 -8.48 8.75
C LYS A 121 -33.30 -8.76 8.66
N LYS A 122 -32.88 -9.66 7.78
CA LYS A 122 -31.45 -9.95 7.56
C LYS A 122 -30.73 -8.73 6.97
N GLU A 123 -31.30 -8.10 5.94
CA GLU A 123 -30.72 -6.88 5.36
C GLU A 123 -30.66 -5.73 6.38
N LEU A 124 -31.69 -5.53 7.20
CA LEU A 124 -31.70 -4.57 8.31
C LEU A 124 -30.59 -4.87 9.34
N SER A 125 -30.39 -6.13 9.70
CA SER A 125 -29.29 -6.52 10.61
C SER A 125 -27.89 -6.27 9.99
N MET A 126 -27.77 -6.35 8.66
CA MET A 126 -26.53 -6.08 7.93
C MET A 126 -26.28 -4.57 7.79
N THR A 127 -27.31 -3.75 7.54
CA THR A 127 -27.16 -2.28 7.52
C THR A 127 -26.90 -1.73 8.92
N GLN A 128 -27.53 -2.28 9.96
CA GLN A 128 -27.25 -1.91 11.35
C GLN A 128 -25.82 -2.26 11.77
N LYS A 129 -25.30 -3.43 11.38
CA LYS A 129 -23.88 -3.76 11.60
C LYS A 129 -22.94 -2.79 10.89
N ARG A 130 -23.17 -2.53 9.60
CA ARG A 130 -22.37 -1.55 8.81
C ARG A 130 -22.45 -0.13 9.39
N LEU A 131 -23.58 0.26 9.96
CA LEU A 131 -23.71 1.53 10.67
C LEU A 131 -22.81 1.55 11.92
N VAL A 132 -22.90 0.55 12.79
CA VAL A 132 -22.04 0.44 13.99
C VAL A 132 -20.55 0.33 13.63
N GLU A 133 -20.20 -0.40 12.57
CA GLU A 133 -18.84 -0.48 12.01
C GLU A 133 -18.35 0.91 11.56
N SER A 134 -19.15 1.62 10.75
CA SER A 134 -18.77 2.97 10.29
C SER A 134 -18.70 3.99 11.44
N GLU A 135 -19.64 3.99 12.38
CA GLU A 135 -19.55 4.79 13.61
C GLU A 135 -18.29 4.46 14.42
N SER A 136 -17.89 3.18 14.51
CA SER A 136 -16.68 2.78 15.24
C SER A 136 -15.40 3.28 14.56
N SER A 137 -15.38 3.31 13.22
CA SER A 137 -14.26 3.89 12.45
C SER A 137 -14.20 5.42 12.59
N TRP A 138 -15.35 6.12 12.49
CA TRP A 138 -15.42 7.57 12.72
C TRP A 138 -14.96 7.93 14.14
N ARG A 139 -15.43 7.19 15.16
CA ARG A 139 -14.96 7.31 16.55
C ARG A 139 -13.49 6.93 16.74
N SER A 140 -12.84 6.27 15.78
CA SER A 140 -11.38 6.04 15.80
C SER A 140 -10.63 7.19 15.17
N CYS A 141 -11.00 7.59 13.96
CA CYS A 141 -10.46 8.78 13.30
C CYS A 141 -10.57 10.03 14.19
N GLU A 142 -11.69 10.21 14.90
CA GLU A 142 -11.89 11.29 15.88
C GLU A 142 -10.90 11.20 17.05
N ARG A 143 -10.71 10.02 17.66
CA ARG A 143 -9.72 9.79 18.73
C ARG A 143 -8.28 10.02 18.24
N GLU A 144 -7.97 9.59 17.03
CA GLU A 144 -6.65 9.72 16.40
C GLU A 144 -6.33 11.19 16.06
N LEU A 145 -7.29 11.93 15.51
CA LEU A 145 -7.17 13.37 15.28
C LEU A 145 -7.06 14.14 16.60
N MET A 146 -7.81 13.76 17.64
CA MET A 146 -7.70 14.35 18.97
C MET A 146 -6.35 14.06 19.63
N ALA A 147 -5.77 12.88 19.42
CA ALA A 147 -4.42 12.55 19.87
C ALA A 147 -3.36 13.39 19.12
N GLN A 148 -3.40 13.43 17.79
CA GLN A 148 -2.51 14.27 16.97
C GLN A 148 -2.60 15.76 17.35
N LEU A 149 -3.79 16.25 17.68
CA LEU A 149 -4.02 17.63 18.13
C LEU A 149 -3.49 17.88 19.55
N GLN A 150 -3.48 16.88 20.43
CA GLN A 150 -2.78 16.96 21.72
C GLN A 150 -1.25 16.92 21.56
N GLU A 151 -0.73 16.05 20.68
CA GLU A 151 0.69 15.98 20.34
C GLU A 151 1.19 17.29 19.72
N ALA A 152 0.45 17.86 18.76
CA ALA A 152 0.75 19.15 18.15
C ALA A 152 0.80 20.28 19.20
N ARG A 153 -0.16 20.36 20.12
CA ARG A 153 -0.14 21.28 21.27
C ARG A 153 1.02 21.01 22.24
N GLY A 154 1.46 19.76 22.37
CA GLY A 154 2.64 19.38 23.14
C GLY A 154 3.93 19.88 22.49
N CYS A 155 4.05 19.74 21.17
CA CYS A 155 5.17 20.28 20.38
C CYS A 155 5.16 21.81 20.36
N GLU A 156 3.99 22.45 20.23
CA GLU A 156 3.83 23.90 20.32
C GLU A 156 4.36 24.44 21.66
N LYS A 157 3.97 23.82 22.79
CA LYS A 157 4.49 24.18 24.12
C LYS A 157 6.01 24.02 24.22
N LYS A 158 6.57 22.92 23.72
CA LYS A 158 8.03 22.72 23.67
C LYS A 158 8.72 23.83 22.88
N LEU A 159 8.22 24.18 21.70
CA LEU A 159 8.76 25.26 20.88
C LEU A 159 8.62 26.64 21.55
N GLN A 160 7.52 26.91 22.26
CA GLN A 160 7.35 28.12 23.06
C GLN A 160 8.36 28.19 24.22
N ASP A 161 8.64 27.06 24.89
CA ASP A 161 9.62 27.01 25.98
C ASP A 161 11.06 27.03 25.48
N GLU A 162 11.36 26.43 24.33
CA GLU A 162 12.64 26.57 23.62
C GLU A 162 12.87 28.02 23.18
N ALA A 163 11.86 28.70 22.64
CA ALA A 163 11.92 30.12 22.29
C ALA A 163 12.19 31.02 23.51
N LYS A 164 11.55 30.75 24.66
CA LYS A 164 11.85 31.43 25.94
C LYS A 164 13.30 31.17 26.38
N ASN A 165 13.77 29.93 26.31
CA ASN A 165 15.15 29.58 26.65
C ASN A 165 16.18 30.24 25.73
N LEU A 166 15.90 30.34 24.43
CA LEU A 166 16.75 31.05 23.46
C LEU A 166 16.73 32.56 23.71
N SER A 167 15.56 33.14 24.04
CA SER A 167 15.45 34.55 24.45
C SER A 167 16.26 34.86 25.71
N LEU A 168 16.18 34.01 26.75
CA LEU A 168 16.99 34.15 27.97
C LEU A 168 18.49 34.01 27.69
N ARG A 169 18.91 33.09 26.81
CA ARG A 169 20.31 32.95 26.38
C ARG A 169 20.79 34.15 25.57
N ALA A 170 19.93 34.71 24.71
CA ALA A 170 20.24 35.92 23.93
C ALA A 170 20.39 37.13 24.85
N GLN A 171 19.52 37.29 25.85
CA GLN A 171 19.64 38.33 26.87
C GLN A 171 20.95 38.16 27.67
N ALA A 172 21.25 36.97 28.19
CA ALA A 172 22.49 36.72 28.91
C ALA A 172 23.75 36.98 28.06
N ALA A 173 23.71 36.66 26.76
CA ALA A 173 24.79 36.99 25.83
C ALA A 173 24.90 38.51 25.58
N GLN A 174 23.78 39.22 25.51
CA GLN A 174 23.73 40.69 25.40
C GLN A 174 24.25 41.36 26.68
N ASP A 175 23.92 40.84 27.86
CA ASP A 175 24.41 41.33 29.15
C ASP A 175 25.93 41.15 29.27
N VAL A 176 26.46 39.98 28.84
CA VAL A 176 27.90 39.72 28.76
C VAL A 176 28.58 40.63 27.72
N ALA A 177 27.95 40.88 26.57
CA ALA A 177 28.46 41.81 25.57
C ALA A 177 28.48 43.27 26.08
N ALA A 178 27.49 43.67 26.88
CA ALA A 178 27.47 44.96 27.55
C ALA A 178 28.57 45.07 28.61
N GLN A 179 28.79 44.03 29.42
CA GLN A 179 29.90 43.97 30.38
C GLN A 179 31.27 44.04 29.68
N ALA A 180 31.46 43.31 28.58
CA ALA A 180 32.68 43.38 27.78
C ALA A 180 32.88 44.77 27.14
N SER A 181 31.80 45.44 26.73
CA SER A 181 31.84 46.82 26.21
C SER A 181 32.22 47.84 27.28
N LEU A 182 31.74 47.66 28.52
CA LEU A 182 32.15 48.48 29.67
C LEU A 182 33.62 48.24 30.01
N GLN A 183 34.08 46.98 30.10
CA GLN A 183 35.50 46.65 30.33
C GLN A 183 36.41 47.19 29.22
N LEU A 184 35.95 47.19 27.96
CA LEU A 184 36.66 47.82 26.84
C LEU A 184 36.74 49.34 27.01
N SER A 185 35.66 49.99 27.45
CA SER A 185 35.65 51.43 27.74
C SER A 185 36.57 51.79 28.91
N GLU A 186 36.60 50.98 29.99
CA GLU A 186 37.56 51.12 31.10
C GLU A 186 39.02 50.88 30.66
N ALA A 187 39.25 49.95 29.72
CA ALA A 187 40.58 49.71 29.16
C ALA A 187 41.02 50.87 28.24
N GLN A 188 40.11 51.43 27.43
CA GLN A 188 40.33 52.62 26.61
C GLN A 188 40.58 53.87 27.47
N GLY A 189 39.82 54.05 28.56
CA GLY A 189 40.04 55.15 29.51
C GLY A 189 41.39 55.05 30.22
N ARG A 190 41.81 53.83 30.61
CA ARG A 190 43.17 53.59 31.14
C ARG A 190 44.26 53.81 30.09
N LEU A 191 44.05 53.37 28.85
CA LEU A 191 44.98 53.63 27.74
C LEU A 191 45.16 55.14 27.54
N ALA A 192 44.08 55.89 27.37
CA ALA A 192 44.11 57.34 27.22
C ALA A 192 44.75 58.04 28.42
N ALA A 193 44.57 57.55 29.65
CA ALA A 193 45.27 58.05 30.82
C ALA A 193 46.80 57.78 30.74
N THR A 194 47.22 56.58 30.32
CA THR A 194 48.65 56.28 30.12
C THR A 194 49.28 57.01 28.92
N GLU A 195 48.51 57.34 27.88
CA GLU A 195 48.93 58.20 26.78
C GLU A 195 49.07 59.66 27.24
N ALA A 196 48.16 60.12 28.10
CA ALA A 196 48.27 61.41 28.77
C ALA A 196 49.45 61.46 29.78
N GLU A 197 49.86 60.33 30.36
CA GLU A 197 51.10 60.22 31.15
C GLU A 197 52.34 60.18 30.29
N LEU A 198 52.33 59.42 29.19
CA LEU A 198 53.44 59.34 28.24
C LEU A 198 53.72 60.72 27.62
N THR A 199 52.70 61.45 27.18
CA THR A 199 52.86 62.81 26.63
C THR A 199 53.40 63.80 27.66
N ARG A 200 52.97 63.73 28.93
CA ARG A 200 53.57 64.49 30.05
C ARG A 200 55.03 64.09 30.30
N ALA A 201 55.32 62.79 30.30
CA ALA A 201 56.68 62.28 30.50
C ALA A 201 57.61 62.70 29.34
N GLU A 202 57.16 62.60 28.10
CA GLU A 202 57.89 63.09 26.92
C GLU A 202 58.10 64.62 26.96
N ALA A 203 57.13 65.41 27.44
CA ALA A 203 57.31 66.84 27.65
C ALA A 203 58.42 67.10 28.68
N SER A 204 58.37 66.44 29.84
CA SER A 204 59.43 66.56 30.85
C SER A 204 60.79 66.05 30.35
N ARG A 205 60.80 65.06 29.45
CA ARG A 205 62.00 64.57 28.77
C ARG A 205 62.56 65.62 27.82
N ARG A 206 61.71 66.30 27.04
CA ARG A 206 62.10 67.42 26.15
C ARG A 206 62.66 68.59 26.98
N ASP A 207 62.07 68.90 28.13
CA ASP A 207 62.60 69.91 29.07
C ASP A 207 63.96 69.51 29.66
N LEU A 208 64.14 68.22 30.01
CA LEU A 208 65.41 67.70 30.49
C LEU A 208 66.47 67.66 29.38
N GLU A 209 66.11 67.33 28.14
CA GLU A 209 66.99 67.42 26.96
C GLU A 209 67.36 68.87 26.64
N PHE A 210 66.45 69.82 26.82
CA PHE A 210 66.75 71.25 26.72
C PHE A 210 67.72 71.71 27.82
N ARG A 211 67.51 71.28 29.08
CA ARG A 211 68.46 71.53 30.18
C ARG A 211 69.81 70.85 29.95
N LEU A 212 69.83 69.63 29.41
CA LEU A 212 71.05 68.85 29.17
C LEU A 212 71.85 69.38 27.98
N SER A 213 71.19 69.83 26.90
CA SER A 213 71.84 70.57 25.82
C SER A 213 72.31 71.96 26.27
N GLY A 214 71.60 72.61 27.21
CA GLY A 214 72.08 73.78 27.93
C GLY A 214 73.34 73.52 28.77
N LEU A 215 73.39 72.39 29.49
CA LEU A 215 74.56 71.94 30.25
C LEU A 215 75.72 71.54 29.34
N GLN A 216 75.49 70.85 28.22
CA GLN A 216 76.51 70.59 27.19
C GLN A 216 77.05 71.91 26.63
N SER A 217 76.17 72.89 26.38
CA SER A 217 76.53 74.25 25.94
C SER A 217 77.21 75.08 27.03
N ALA A 218 77.20 74.66 28.29
CA ALA A 218 77.98 75.25 29.39
C ALA A 218 79.32 74.53 29.56
N LEU A 219 79.32 73.19 29.49
CA LEU A 219 80.52 72.35 29.56
C LEU A 219 81.48 72.65 28.41
N ALA A 220 80.96 72.79 27.18
CA ALA A 220 81.72 73.22 26.01
C ALA A 220 82.26 74.66 26.11
N ARG A 221 81.69 75.51 26.99
CA ARG A 221 82.23 76.85 27.31
C ARG A 221 83.26 76.82 28.43
N MET A 222 83.25 75.83 29.33
CA MET A 222 84.23 75.74 30.43
C MET A 222 85.44 74.84 30.13
N LEU A 223 85.31 73.82 29.27
CA LEU A 223 86.40 72.86 28.99
C LEU A 223 87.32 73.26 27.82
N GLY A 224 87.05 74.38 27.12
CA GLY A 224 87.96 74.96 26.11
C GLY A 224 88.19 74.15 24.82
N ILE A 225 87.68 72.92 24.73
CA ILE A 225 87.77 72.06 23.54
C ILE A 225 86.72 72.54 22.52
N GLY A 226 87.18 73.16 21.44
CA GLY A 226 86.33 73.80 20.45
C GLY A 226 85.49 72.84 19.59
N ALA A 227 84.33 73.32 19.14
CA ALA A 227 83.49 72.67 18.13
C ALA A 227 83.30 73.63 16.94
N SER A 228 83.83 73.26 15.77
CA SER A 228 83.71 74.06 14.56
C SER A 228 82.26 74.10 14.07
N GLY A 229 81.73 75.30 13.78
CA GLY A 229 80.34 75.42 13.37
C GLY A 229 79.95 76.77 12.79
N ARG A 230 79.82 76.81 11.44
CA ARG A 230 78.64 77.34 10.71
C ARG A 230 78.85 77.23 9.20
N SER A 231 78.35 76.14 8.61
CA SER A 231 77.89 76.13 7.22
C SER A 231 76.38 75.95 7.26
N CYS A 232 75.63 77.01 6.94
CA CYS A 232 74.17 76.99 6.89
C CYS A 232 73.69 77.75 5.66
N ARG A 233 73.33 77.02 4.59
CA ARG A 233 72.57 77.61 3.47
C ARG A 233 71.17 77.96 3.96
N GLY A 234 70.83 79.24 3.96
CA GLY A 234 69.48 79.69 4.29
C GLY A 234 68.45 79.26 3.24
N ARG A 235 67.33 78.72 3.70
CA ARG A 235 66.04 78.71 2.97
C ARG A 235 64.92 79.05 3.95
N SER A 236 63.80 79.54 3.42
CA SER A 236 62.86 80.39 4.15
C SER A 236 62.21 79.79 5.41
N PRO A 237 61.93 80.61 6.45
CA PRO A 237 60.88 80.34 7.44
C PRO A 237 59.49 80.60 6.81
N GLY A 238 58.37 80.18 7.41
CA GLY A 238 58.21 79.34 8.61
C GLY A 238 56.77 79.37 9.13
N GLY A 239 56.37 78.31 9.86
CA GLY A 239 55.03 78.16 10.44
C GLY A 239 53.98 77.57 9.47
N SER A 240 53.01 76.77 9.91
CA SER A 240 52.85 76.14 11.24
C SER A 240 51.91 74.93 11.18
N SER A 241 52.39 73.75 11.58
CA SER A 241 51.55 72.60 11.95
C SER A 241 52.25 71.80 13.06
N THR A 242 51.47 71.29 14.01
CA THR A 242 52.00 70.69 15.25
C THR A 242 51.96 69.16 15.25
N SER A 243 53.04 68.57 15.75
CA SER A 243 53.18 67.18 16.26
C SER A 243 52.21 66.91 17.44
N PRO A 244 51.99 65.65 17.91
CA PRO A 244 52.83 64.44 17.83
C PRO A 244 52.15 63.26 17.07
N GLY A 245 52.68 62.03 16.95
CA GLY A 245 53.74 61.32 17.69
C GLY A 245 53.16 60.54 18.89
N SER A 246 53.61 59.33 19.26
CA SER A 246 54.58 58.42 18.65
C SER A 246 54.15 56.96 18.89
N THR A 247 54.64 56.02 18.09
CA THR A 247 54.36 54.57 18.22
C THR A 247 55.29 53.87 19.22
N SER A 248 54.95 52.60 19.52
CA SER A 248 55.82 51.52 20.00
C SER A 248 56.22 51.48 21.48
N ARG A 249 55.82 50.39 22.16
CA ARG A 249 56.74 49.55 22.94
C ARG A 249 56.35 48.07 22.87
N HIS A 250 57.27 47.11 22.94
CA HIS A 250 58.63 47.02 22.34
C HIS A 250 59.16 45.59 22.56
N HIS A 251 59.85 44.99 21.59
CA HIS A 251 60.86 44.00 21.96
C HIS A 251 62.01 44.70 22.69
N SER A 252 62.59 44.05 23.71
CA SER A 252 63.86 44.47 24.31
C SER A 252 64.66 43.26 24.79
N ILE A 253 65.97 43.34 24.63
CA ILE A 253 66.97 42.36 25.09
C ILE A 253 67.72 43.00 26.26
N SER A 254 67.89 42.28 27.37
CA SER A 254 68.75 42.68 28.50
C SER A 254 69.16 41.47 29.35
N PRO A 255 70.24 41.56 30.16
CA PRO A 255 71.11 40.39 30.42
C PRO A 255 71.29 40.04 31.91
N LEU A 256 72.00 38.93 32.21
CA LEU A 256 73.24 38.93 33.02
C LEU A 256 73.90 37.54 33.20
N ARG A 257 75.24 37.56 33.36
CA ARG A 257 76.17 36.57 33.97
C ARG A 257 76.41 35.17 33.34
N SER A 258 77.66 35.02 32.84
CA SER A 258 78.69 34.03 33.27
C SER A 258 78.46 32.50 33.07
N SER A 259 79.46 31.66 32.77
CA SER A 259 80.93 31.80 32.96
C SER A 259 81.81 30.89 32.05
N LEU A 260 83.09 31.29 31.87
CA LEU A 260 84.30 30.49 31.53
C LEU A 260 84.61 30.06 30.06
N SER A 261 85.52 30.82 29.41
CA SER A 261 86.92 30.45 29.02
C SER A 261 87.22 29.27 28.06
N PRO A 262 88.41 29.21 27.39
CA PRO A 262 89.39 30.26 26.94
C PRO A 262 89.91 30.01 25.46
N PRO A 263 91.06 30.53 24.95
CA PRO A 263 91.36 31.96 24.69
C PRO A 263 92.08 32.30 23.32
N LYS A 264 91.97 33.58 22.90
CA LYS A 264 93.04 34.48 22.33
C LYS A 264 93.77 34.15 20.99
N GLU A 265 93.69 34.97 19.92
CA GLU A 265 94.38 36.28 19.59
C GLU A 265 95.67 36.10 18.71
N PHE A 266 96.20 37.06 17.94
CA PHE A 266 95.95 38.52 17.75
C PHE A 266 96.07 38.98 16.26
N ARG A 267 96.09 40.31 16.01
CA ARG A 267 96.03 41.04 14.72
C ARG A 267 97.37 41.69 14.32
N GLY A 268 97.66 41.84 13.02
CA GLY A 268 98.74 42.71 12.47
C GLY A 268 98.56 43.00 10.96
N SER A 269 99.18 44.06 10.41
CA SER A 269 98.91 44.51 9.02
C SER A 269 100.04 45.33 8.34
N THR A 270 99.83 45.60 7.04
CA THR A 270 100.36 46.72 6.21
C THR A 270 101.80 46.64 5.65
N LEU A 271 102.04 47.45 4.60
CA LEU A 271 103.24 47.48 3.75
C LEU A 271 104.29 48.49 4.26
N ASP A 272 105.54 48.34 3.82
CA ASP A 272 106.23 49.23 2.84
C ASP A 272 107.74 49.45 3.11
N ASN A 273 108.52 49.38 2.02
CA ASN A 273 109.88 49.87 1.71
C ASN A 273 110.97 50.23 2.77
N THR A 274 112.19 49.73 2.46
CA THR A 274 113.50 50.46 2.45
C THR A 274 114.43 50.50 3.70
N LEU A 275 115.74 50.31 3.41
CA LEU A 275 116.97 50.52 4.23
C LEU A 275 117.26 49.59 5.43
N GLY A 276 118.54 49.19 5.60
CA GLY A 276 119.05 48.55 6.81
C GLY A 276 120.20 47.54 6.62
N SER A 277 121.45 48.01 6.54
CA SER A 277 122.66 47.16 6.64
C SER A 277 123.18 47.08 8.08
N GLY A 278 123.97 46.06 8.46
CA GLY A 278 124.82 46.20 9.65
C GLY A 278 125.50 44.96 10.26
N ALA A 279 126.73 44.67 9.83
CA ALA A 279 127.80 43.98 10.59
C ALA A 279 127.54 42.50 11.01
N VAL A 280 128.53 41.69 11.43
CA VAL A 280 129.92 41.95 11.87
C VAL A 280 130.91 40.98 11.20
N SER A 281 132.04 41.50 10.69
CA SER A 281 133.27 40.75 10.36
C SER A 281 134.31 40.93 11.49
N PRO A 282 135.49 40.28 11.43
CA PRO A 282 136.68 41.11 11.16
C PRO A 282 137.87 40.44 10.42
N GLU A 283 138.65 41.29 9.72
CA GLU A 283 140.14 41.29 9.67
C GLU A 283 140.95 40.16 9.00
N ARG A 284 142.17 40.38 8.48
CA ARG A 284 142.92 41.59 8.02
C ARG A 284 144.05 41.10 7.07
N GLY A 285 144.54 41.91 6.12
CA GLY A 285 145.68 41.56 5.24
C GLY A 285 146.93 42.44 5.45
N SER A 286 148.08 42.13 4.81
CA SER A 286 149.25 43.05 4.64
C SER A 286 150.34 42.54 3.65
N THR A 287 151.14 43.49 3.16
CA THR A 287 152.37 43.43 2.31
C THR A 287 153.62 43.79 3.19
N PRO A 288 154.85 44.19 2.72
CA PRO A 288 155.69 43.95 1.52
C PRO A 288 157.21 43.61 1.86
N LEU A 289 158.12 43.84 0.88
CA LEU A 289 159.63 43.86 0.84
C LEU A 289 160.38 44.51 2.05
N PRO A 290 161.68 44.18 2.36
CA PRO A 290 162.86 44.82 1.71
C PRO A 290 164.24 44.05 1.65
N LEU A 291 165.27 44.77 1.13
CA LEU A 291 166.74 44.58 0.96
C LEU A 291 167.56 44.29 2.26
N PRO A 292 168.88 43.86 2.27
CA PRO A 292 170.02 44.46 1.51
C PRO A 292 171.34 43.66 1.14
N HIS A 293 172.00 44.14 0.07
CA HIS A 293 173.46 44.39 -0.24
C HIS A 293 174.70 43.53 0.15
N LEU A 294 175.64 43.49 -0.84
CA LEU A 294 177.13 43.32 -0.88
C LEU A 294 177.89 41.96 -0.79
N GLU A 295 178.59 41.68 -1.91
CA GLU A 295 180.01 41.30 -2.12
C GLU A 295 180.63 39.91 -1.77
N LEU A 296 181.09 39.24 -2.85
CA LEU A 296 182.33 38.47 -3.05
C LEU A 296 182.78 37.36 -2.07
N ASP A 297 182.66 36.11 -2.52
CA ASP A 297 183.86 35.27 -2.80
C ASP A 297 183.57 34.22 -3.92
N ALA A 298 184.61 33.73 -4.59
CA ALA A 298 184.50 33.05 -5.89
C ALA A 298 184.05 31.56 -5.84
N ASP A 299 184.31 30.84 -4.74
CA ASP A 299 184.02 29.39 -4.67
C ASP A 299 182.58 29.04 -4.27
N VAL A 300 181.81 30.01 -3.76
CA VAL A 300 180.40 29.81 -3.34
C VAL A 300 179.49 29.44 -4.52
N LEU A 301 179.84 29.84 -5.75
CA LEU A 301 179.02 29.60 -6.95
C LEU A 301 178.88 28.10 -7.31
N ARG A 302 179.69 27.21 -6.73
CA ARG A 302 179.72 25.77 -7.03
C ARG A 302 178.95 24.90 -6.04
N SER A 303 178.47 25.41 -4.91
CA SER A 303 177.62 24.65 -3.97
C SER A 303 176.16 24.69 -4.39
N GLY A 304 175.53 25.87 -4.38
CA GLY A 304 174.07 26.04 -4.57
C GLY A 304 173.50 25.51 -5.90
N LEU A 305 174.34 25.33 -6.92
CA LEU A 305 173.96 24.71 -8.20
C LEU A 305 173.61 23.21 -8.08
N ARG A 306 173.98 22.55 -6.96
CA ARG A 306 173.55 21.17 -6.65
C ARG A 306 172.23 21.12 -5.90
N ASP A 307 172.01 22.03 -4.96
CA ASP A 307 170.85 22.00 -4.08
C ASP A 307 169.55 22.31 -4.86
N PHE A 308 169.61 23.29 -5.77
CA PHE A 308 168.53 23.65 -6.70
C PHE A 308 168.05 22.48 -7.58
N LEU A 309 168.95 21.55 -7.94
CA LEU A 309 168.62 20.35 -8.71
C LEU A 309 167.92 19.26 -7.89
N GLN A 310 167.97 19.32 -6.55
CA GLN A 310 167.21 18.42 -5.69
C GLN A 310 165.80 18.97 -5.45
N GLU A 311 165.66 20.26 -5.12
CA GLU A 311 164.35 20.93 -4.98
C GLU A 311 163.45 20.71 -6.21
N LEU A 312 164.03 20.82 -7.42
CA LEU A 312 163.33 20.59 -8.69
C LEU A 312 162.71 19.19 -8.83
N ARG A 313 163.25 18.16 -8.14
CA ARG A 313 162.74 16.78 -8.17
C ARG A 313 161.58 16.59 -7.19
N ASP A 314 161.71 17.14 -6.00
CA ASP A 314 160.69 16.98 -4.96
C ASP A 314 159.48 17.89 -5.22
N ALA A 315 159.68 19.06 -5.85
CA ALA A 315 158.60 19.85 -6.45
C ALA A 315 157.87 19.11 -7.58
N HIS A 316 158.57 18.25 -8.35
CA HIS A 316 157.92 17.40 -9.36
C HIS A 316 157.05 16.32 -8.75
N ARG A 317 157.52 15.64 -7.70
CA ARG A 317 156.74 14.65 -6.94
C ARG A 317 155.48 15.28 -6.35
N ALA A 318 155.62 16.39 -5.61
CA ALA A 318 154.49 17.10 -5.00
C ALA A 318 153.44 17.56 -6.03
N LYS A 319 153.88 17.96 -7.25
CA LYS A 319 152.98 18.33 -8.35
C LYS A 319 152.15 17.13 -8.85
N ASP A 320 152.78 15.95 -8.97
CA ASP A 320 152.10 14.75 -9.47
C ASP A 320 151.26 14.06 -8.37
N ASP A 321 151.64 14.16 -7.10
CA ASP A 321 150.78 13.82 -5.94
C ASP A 321 149.55 14.72 -5.87
N ALA A 322 149.70 16.04 -6.05
CA ALA A 322 148.59 16.99 -6.11
C ALA A 322 147.65 16.73 -7.31
N ARG A 323 148.18 16.24 -8.43
CA ARG A 323 147.38 15.75 -9.57
C ARG A 323 146.61 14.47 -9.22
N GLY A 324 147.23 13.54 -8.49
CA GLY A 324 146.57 12.37 -7.94
C GLY A 324 145.39 12.73 -7.03
N GLN A 325 145.60 13.68 -6.11
CA GLN A 325 144.56 14.21 -5.23
C GLN A 325 143.44 14.92 -6.00
N LEU A 326 143.76 15.75 -7.01
CA LEU A 326 142.77 16.34 -7.92
C LEU A 326 141.93 15.26 -8.63
N GLY A 327 142.57 14.18 -9.10
CA GLY A 327 141.90 13.05 -9.73
C GLY A 327 141.14 12.14 -8.77
N VAL A 328 141.30 12.27 -7.45
CA VAL A 328 140.42 11.69 -6.41
C VAL A 328 139.23 12.61 -6.19
N LEU A 329 139.49 13.88 -5.87
CA LEU A 329 138.47 14.90 -5.63
C LEU A 329 137.49 15.05 -6.82
N GLN A 330 137.95 14.92 -8.07
CA GLN A 330 137.06 14.93 -9.23
C GLN A 330 136.07 13.75 -9.25
N ARG A 331 136.52 12.54 -8.87
CA ARG A 331 135.63 11.36 -8.78
C ARG A 331 134.65 11.49 -7.63
N GLU A 332 135.09 11.94 -6.46
CA GLU A 332 134.20 12.25 -5.34
C GLU A 332 133.14 13.30 -5.73
N LEU A 333 133.51 14.32 -6.51
CA LEU A 333 132.60 15.36 -7.02
C LEU A 333 131.70 14.86 -8.17
N GLU A 334 131.99 13.72 -8.79
CA GLU A 334 131.13 13.04 -9.77
C GLU A 334 130.19 12.05 -9.09
N GLU A 335 130.67 11.31 -8.09
CA GLU A 335 129.87 10.46 -7.20
C GLU A 335 128.82 11.30 -6.44
N LEU A 336 129.22 12.41 -5.81
CA LEU A 336 128.30 13.34 -5.13
C LEU A 336 127.31 14.05 -6.08
N LYS A 337 127.59 14.13 -7.39
CA LYS A 337 126.58 14.52 -8.39
C LYS A 337 125.62 13.37 -8.67
N GLY A 338 126.15 12.15 -8.90
CA GLY A 338 125.33 10.95 -9.09
C GLY A 338 124.36 10.69 -7.93
N GLU A 339 124.81 10.88 -6.69
CA GLU A 339 123.96 10.80 -5.49
C GLU A 339 122.93 11.93 -5.42
N ARG A 340 123.32 13.18 -5.75
CA ARG A 340 122.39 14.31 -5.83
C ARG A 340 121.31 14.09 -6.88
N ASP A 341 121.67 13.60 -8.05
CA ASP A 341 120.77 13.42 -9.18
C ASP A 341 119.88 12.17 -8.97
N SER A 342 120.40 11.14 -8.30
CA SER A 342 119.62 10.00 -7.80
C SER A 342 118.62 10.41 -6.71
N SER A 343 119.02 11.27 -5.77
CA SER A 343 118.14 11.77 -4.72
C SER A 343 117.10 12.77 -5.25
N HIS A 344 117.44 13.59 -6.25
CA HIS A 344 116.46 14.39 -7.02
C HIS A 344 115.48 13.51 -7.78
N SER A 345 115.96 12.45 -8.45
CA SER A 345 115.09 11.50 -9.15
C SER A 345 114.13 10.79 -8.17
N ARG A 346 114.61 10.40 -6.98
CA ARG A 346 113.78 9.83 -5.91
C ARG A 346 112.79 10.85 -5.33
N LEU A 347 113.17 12.12 -5.20
CA LEU A 347 112.28 13.21 -4.78
C LEU A 347 111.19 13.49 -5.83
N ALA A 348 111.53 13.57 -7.11
CA ALA A 348 110.59 13.77 -8.20
C ALA A 348 109.60 12.59 -8.32
N GLN A 349 110.09 11.35 -8.16
CA GLN A 349 109.24 10.16 -8.09
C GLN A 349 108.29 10.20 -6.88
N MET A 350 108.79 10.58 -5.70
CA MET A 350 107.97 10.75 -4.49
C MET A 350 106.90 11.84 -4.68
N GLN A 351 107.27 12.99 -5.26
CA GLN A 351 106.35 14.07 -5.60
C GLN A 351 105.27 13.60 -6.58
N LYS A 352 105.63 12.85 -7.62
CA LYS A 352 104.68 12.24 -8.56
C LYS A 352 103.70 11.31 -7.85
N THR A 353 104.18 10.38 -7.01
CA THR A 353 103.28 9.49 -6.25
C THR A 353 102.40 10.25 -5.26
N MET A 354 102.91 11.32 -4.64
CA MET A 354 102.10 12.20 -3.76
C MET A 354 101.04 12.98 -4.53
N GLN A 355 101.31 13.36 -5.79
CA GLN A 355 100.33 14.00 -6.67
C GLN A 355 99.27 12.98 -7.14
N GLU A 356 99.68 11.79 -7.57
CA GLU A 356 98.78 10.69 -7.94
C GLU A 356 97.83 10.30 -6.79
N ILE A 357 98.35 10.26 -5.55
CA ILE A 357 97.53 10.03 -4.34
C ILE A 357 96.61 11.21 -4.03
N GLN A 358 97.04 12.45 -4.24
CA GLN A 358 96.18 13.63 -4.05
C GLN A 358 95.06 13.73 -5.10
N GLU A 359 95.35 13.40 -6.35
CA GLU A 359 94.38 13.36 -7.44
C GLU A 359 93.40 12.19 -7.25
N GLY A 360 93.90 11.00 -6.88
CA GLY A 360 93.07 9.87 -6.47
C GLY A 360 92.17 10.20 -5.28
N ARG A 361 92.67 10.94 -4.28
CA ARG A 361 91.84 11.44 -3.16
C ARG A 361 90.78 12.42 -3.64
N ARG A 362 91.11 13.41 -4.48
CA ARG A 362 90.12 14.35 -5.03
C ARG A 362 89.02 13.62 -5.79
N GLY A 363 89.37 12.65 -6.63
CA GLY A 363 88.39 11.80 -7.31
C GLY A 363 87.53 10.94 -6.37
N LEU A 364 88.03 10.57 -5.19
CA LEU A 364 87.22 9.94 -4.13
C LEU A 364 86.33 10.93 -3.39
N ASP A 365 86.81 12.13 -3.06
CA ASP A 365 86.03 13.20 -2.43
C ASP A 365 84.91 13.71 -3.39
N GLU A 366 85.15 13.73 -4.70
CA GLU A 366 84.17 13.99 -5.77
C GLU A 366 83.14 12.86 -5.93
N ARG A 367 83.58 11.59 -5.86
CA ARG A 367 82.66 10.43 -5.84
C ARG A 367 81.83 10.38 -4.56
N LEU A 368 82.38 10.79 -3.43
CA LEU A 368 81.67 10.87 -2.15
C LEU A 368 80.61 11.99 -2.16
N THR A 369 80.95 13.17 -2.66
CA THR A 369 79.99 14.29 -2.76
C THR A 369 78.89 14.01 -3.79
N THR A 370 79.21 13.43 -4.95
CA THR A 370 78.18 13.02 -5.92
C THR A 370 77.27 11.91 -5.40
N THR A 371 77.80 10.88 -4.71
CA THR A 371 76.95 9.85 -4.07
C THR A 371 76.12 10.39 -2.91
N GLN A 372 76.62 11.36 -2.13
CA GLN A 372 75.82 12.07 -1.12
C GLN A 372 74.68 12.87 -1.74
N ILE A 373 74.91 13.58 -2.85
CA ILE A 373 73.87 14.32 -3.59
C ILE A 373 72.80 13.35 -4.13
N LEU A 374 73.21 12.23 -4.74
CA LEU A 374 72.29 11.21 -5.24
C LEU A 374 71.48 10.55 -4.10
N LEU A 375 72.11 10.28 -2.95
CA LEU A 375 71.42 9.77 -1.77
C LEU A 375 70.40 10.78 -1.23
N GLN A 376 70.75 12.06 -1.12
CA GLN A 376 69.79 13.10 -0.71
C GLN A 376 68.61 13.22 -1.69
N GLN A 377 68.87 13.17 -3.00
CA GLN A 377 67.82 13.18 -4.02
C GLN A 377 66.88 11.96 -3.87
N GLN A 378 67.43 10.77 -3.59
CA GLN A 378 66.64 9.56 -3.31
C GLN A 378 65.83 9.68 -2.00
N GLU A 379 66.42 10.16 -0.91
CA GLU A 379 65.67 10.41 0.33
C GLU A 379 64.54 11.42 0.12
N GLU A 380 64.76 12.48 -0.65
CA GLU A 380 63.73 13.46 -0.98
C GLU A 380 62.65 12.87 -1.90
N ALA A 381 63.01 12.00 -2.86
CA ALA A 381 62.04 11.27 -3.69
C ALA A 381 61.17 10.32 -2.84
N VAL A 382 61.77 9.57 -1.92
CA VAL A 382 61.04 8.76 -0.92
C VAL A 382 60.13 9.65 -0.06
N ARG A 383 60.62 10.80 0.43
CA ARG A 383 59.81 11.76 1.20
C ARG A 383 58.71 12.44 0.38
N ARG A 384 58.81 12.52 -0.96
CA ARG A 384 57.72 12.95 -1.86
C ARG A 384 56.67 11.85 -1.96
N GLY A 385 57.07 10.63 -2.35
CA GLY A 385 56.20 9.46 -2.43
C GLY A 385 55.52 9.08 -1.10
N GLU A 386 56.17 9.34 0.05
CA GLU A 386 55.57 9.25 1.39
C GLU A 386 54.36 10.18 1.59
N ARG A 387 54.48 11.44 1.15
CA ARG A 387 53.41 12.45 1.27
C ARG A 387 52.28 12.13 0.30
N GLU A 388 52.61 11.73 -0.92
CA GLU A 388 51.66 11.30 -1.94
C GLU A 388 50.88 10.05 -1.49
N ARG A 389 51.58 9.03 -0.96
CA ARG A 389 50.97 7.83 -0.35
C ARG A 389 50.02 8.19 0.78
N ARG A 390 50.40 9.12 1.68
CA ARG A 390 49.51 9.61 2.76
C ARG A 390 48.28 10.31 2.19
N ALA A 391 48.46 11.26 1.27
CA ALA A 391 47.36 11.97 0.62
C ALA A 391 46.40 11.05 -0.17
N LEU A 392 46.92 10.01 -0.83
CA LEU A 392 46.11 8.97 -1.48
C LEU A 392 45.38 8.10 -0.46
N THR A 393 46.02 7.75 0.66
CA THR A 393 45.41 6.98 1.75
C THR A 393 44.27 7.75 2.42
N ASP A 394 44.42 9.06 2.62
CA ASP A 394 43.38 9.89 3.22
C ASP A 394 42.22 10.15 2.23
N ARG A 395 42.51 10.38 0.94
CA ARG A 395 41.51 10.37 -0.13
C ARG A 395 40.74 9.05 -0.20
N ALA A 396 41.41 7.90 -0.01
CA ALA A 396 40.73 6.60 0.04
C ALA A 396 39.73 6.53 1.20
N LYS A 397 40.13 6.94 2.41
CA LYS A 397 39.21 7.00 3.58
C LYS A 397 38.05 7.97 3.37
N ASP A 398 38.27 9.08 2.66
CA ASP A 398 37.21 10.04 2.34
C ASP A 398 36.22 9.46 1.32
N LEU A 399 36.73 8.71 0.32
CA LEU A 399 35.91 7.95 -0.63
C LEU A 399 35.14 6.80 0.05
N GLU A 400 35.77 6.04 0.95
CA GLU A 400 35.12 5.01 1.78
C GLU A 400 33.98 5.60 2.62
N ARG A 401 34.20 6.75 3.27
CA ARG A 401 33.16 7.45 4.03
C ARG A 401 32.02 7.94 3.15
N SER A 402 32.31 8.51 1.97
CA SER A 402 31.25 8.97 1.04
C SER A 402 30.48 7.82 0.38
N LEU A 403 31.13 6.68 0.13
CA LEU A 403 30.48 5.44 -0.29
C LEU A 403 29.56 4.92 0.82
N GLN A 404 30.03 4.90 2.06
CA GLN A 404 29.24 4.43 3.20
C GLN A 404 28.00 5.30 3.45
N THR A 405 28.09 6.63 3.30
CA THR A 405 26.91 7.50 3.33
C THR A 405 25.99 7.23 2.15
N SER A 406 26.51 7.13 0.92
CA SER A 406 25.70 6.82 -0.26
C SER A 406 24.97 5.47 -0.16
N GLU A 407 25.59 4.46 0.44
CA GLU A 407 24.93 3.18 0.74
C GLU A 407 23.82 3.31 1.78
N ASN A 408 24.02 4.12 2.82
CA ASN A 408 23.03 4.33 3.86
C ASN A 408 21.83 5.12 3.31
N ASP A 409 22.08 6.10 2.43
CA ASP A 409 21.03 6.84 1.71
C ASP A 409 20.27 5.93 0.72
N LYS A 410 20.97 5.02 0.03
CA LYS A 410 20.34 3.97 -0.82
C LYS A 410 19.48 3.02 0.00
N LYS A 411 19.94 2.56 1.17
CA LYS A 411 19.16 1.73 2.10
C LYS A 411 17.93 2.49 2.61
N HIS A 412 18.10 3.75 3.01
CA HIS A 412 17.01 4.60 3.49
C HIS A 412 15.94 4.87 2.42
N THR A 413 16.35 5.22 1.20
CA THR A 413 15.44 5.44 0.06
C THR A 413 14.76 4.15 -0.40
N GLN A 414 15.46 3.00 -0.37
CA GLN A 414 14.86 1.69 -0.61
C GLN A 414 13.80 1.33 0.45
N ASP A 415 14.04 1.65 1.73
CA ASP A 415 13.06 1.46 2.80
C ASP A 415 11.86 2.40 2.67
N GLN A 416 12.06 3.65 2.25
CA GLN A 416 10.97 4.56 1.91
C GLN A 416 10.13 4.00 0.74
N LEU A 417 10.78 3.49 -0.31
CA LEU A 417 10.12 2.87 -1.47
C LEU A 417 9.36 1.59 -1.09
N ASN A 418 9.89 0.79 -0.17
CA ASN A 418 9.20 -0.38 0.37
C ASN A 418 7.98 0.01 1.21
N LYS A 419 8.07 1.09 2.01
CA LYS A 419 6.95 1.64 2.78
C LYS A 419 5.86 2.24 1.89
N SER A 420 6.21 2.98 0.83
CA SER A 420 5.23 3.55 -0.09
C SER A 420 4.51 2.46 -0.90
N ARG A 421 5.23 1.46 -1.43
CA ARG A 421 4.63 0.26 -2.05
C ARG A 421 3.69 -0.49 -1.09
N ALA A 422 4.06 -0.62 0.18
CA ALA A 422 3.20 -1.24 1.19
C ALA A 422 1.97 -0.38 1.55
N ALA A 423 1.99 0.94 1.34
CA ALA A 423 0.81 1.80 1.46
C ALA A 423 -0.06 1.72 0.19
N GLU A 424 0.55 1.75 -0.99
CA GLU A 424 -0.09 1.59 -2.29
C GLU A 424 -0.90 0.28 -2.38
N MET A 425 -0.30 -0.85 -1.97
CA MET A 425 -0.99 -2.15 -1.92
C MET A 425 -2.18 -2.19 -0.93
N ARG A 426 -2.17 -1.37 0.14
CA ARG A 426 -3.32 -1.23 1.06
C ARG A 426 -4.43 -0.40 0.41
N LEU A 427 -4.06 0.76 -0.16
CA LEU A 427 -4.98 1.63 -0.89
C LEU A 427 -5.62 0.92 -2.10
N GLU A 428 -4.89 0.04 -2.79
CA GLU A 428 -5.44 -0.84 -3.81
C GLU A 428 -6.51 -1.81 -3.27
N ALA A 429 -6.24 -2.44 -2.12
CA ALA A 429 -7.17 -3.38 -1.49
C ALA A 429 -8.43 -2.66 -0.99
N GLU A 430 -8.29 -1.46 -0.41
CA GLU A 430 -9.40 -0.59 -0.03
C GLU A 430 -10.19 -0.13 -1.27
N ARG A 431 -9.52 0.28 -2.35
CA ARG A 431 -10.15 0.65 -3.62
C ARG A 431 -10.84 -0.54 -4.30
N LYS A 432 -10.43 -1.78 -4.07
CA LYS A 432 -11.14 -3.00 -4.51
C LYS A 432 -12.42 -3.20 -3.67
N ARG A 433 -12.30 -3.23 -2.33
CA ARG A 433 -13.45 -3.30 -1.40
C ARG A 433 -14.50 -2.20 -1.63
N LEU A 434 -14.09 -0.98 -1.93
CA LEU A 434 -14.99 0.14 -2.20
C LEU A 434 -15.76 -0.02 -3.52
N ARG A 435 -15.17 -0.65 -4.56
CA ARG A 435 -15.91 -1.02 -5.78
C ARG A 435 -16.91 -2.13 -5.50
N GLU A 436 -16.49 -3.20 -4.81
CA GLU A 436 -17.38 -4.30 -4.41
C GLU A 436 -18.57 -3.79 -3.58
N ALA A 437 -18.35 -2.81 -2.69
CA ALA A 437 -19.40 -2.16 -1.91
C ALA A 437 -20.34 -1.28 -2.75
N LEU A 438 -19.82 -0.61 -3.78
CA LEU A 438 -20.58 0.21 -4.75
C LEU A 438 -21.43 -0.67 -5.67
N GLU A 439 -20.84 -1.67 -6.32
CA GLU A 439 -21.53 -2.67 -7.15
C GLU A 439 -22.65 -3.35 -6.36
N ALA A 440 -22.37 -3.73 -5.10
CA ALA A 440 -23.38 -4.28 -4.21
C ALA A 440 -24.48 -3.26 -3.83
N ALA A 441 -24.21 -1.96 -3.84
CA ALA A 441 -25.19 -0.90 -3.60
C ALA A 441 -26.08 -0.65 -4.83
N GLU A 442 -25.50 -0.58 -6.02
CA GLU A 442 -26.21 -0.50 -7.30
C GLU A 442 -27.10 -1.73 -7.52
N ALA A 443 -26.60 -2.93 -7.17
CA ALA A 443 -27.37 -4.17 -7.17
C ALA A 443 -28.48 -4.23 -6.08
N ARG A 444 -28.48 -3.33 -5.09
CA ARG A 444 -29.62 -3.13 -4.16
C ARG A 444 -30.59 -2.06 -4.69
N ALA A 445 -30.07 -0.96 -5.22
CA ALA A 445 -30.89 0.12 -5.81
C ALA A 445 -31.79 -0.40 -6.94
N THR A 446 -31.22 -1.18 -7.86
CA THR A 446 -31.98 -1.85 -8.95
C THR A 446 -33.07 -2.80 -8.44
N ARG A 447 -32.81 -3.57 -7.37
CA ARG A 447 -33.83 -4.40 -6.70
C ARG A 447 -34.96 -3.56 -6.09
N VAL A 448 -34.62 -2.48 -5.39
CA VAL A 448 -35.60 -1.54 -4.80
C VAL A 448 -36.44 -0.87 -5.88
N GLU A 449 -35.84 -0.46 -7.00
CA GLU A 449 -36.55 0.08 -8.16
C GLU A 449 -37.52 -0.93 -8.79
N LEU A 450 -37.14 -2.19 -8.93
CA LEU A 450 -38.02 -3.25 -9.45
C LEU A 450 -39.19 -3.51 -8.50
N GLY A 451 -38.94 -3.58 -7.18
CA GLY A 451 -39.99 -3.66 -6.17
C GLY A 451 -40.95 -2.47 -6.21
N ARG A 452 -40.41 -1.25 -6.35
CA ARG A 452 -41.18 -0.01 -6.50
C ARG A 452 -42.10 -0.06 -7.73
N ARG A 453 -41.57 -0.49 -8.90
CA ARG A 453 -42.35 -0.65 -10.14
C ARG A 453 -43.44 -1.72 -10.03
N SER A 454 -43.18 -2.80 -9.28
CA SER A 454 -44.18 -3.84 -9.00
C SER A 454 -45.34 -3.30 -8.15
N LEU A 455 -45.02 -2.59 -7.05
CA LEU A 455 -46.00 -1.94 -6.18
C LEU A 455 -46.78 -0.82 -6.89
N GLU A 456 -46.17 -0.08 -7.81
CA GLU A 456 -46.88 0.88 -8.68
C GLU A 456 -47.91 0.17 -9.57
N GLY A 457 -47.57 -0.99 -10.14
CA GLY A 457 -48.50 -1.81 -10.92
C GLY A 457 -49.63 -2.43 -10.08
N GLU A 458 -49.36 -2.82 -8.84
CA GLU A 458 -50.39 -3.26 -7.88
C GLU A 458 -51.33 -2.12 -7.49
N LEU A 459 -50.78 -0.95 -7.19
CA LEU A 459 -51.54 0.25 -6.87
C LEU A 459 -52.39 0.75 -8.05
N GLN A 460 -51.93 0.57 -9.29
CA GLN A 460 -52.75 0.80 -10.49
C GLN A 460 -53.91 -0.20 -10.60
N ARG A 461 -53.67 -1.50 -10.38
CA ARG A 461 -54.72 -2.54 -10.37
C ARG A 461 -55.77 -2.29 -9.27
N LEU A 462 -55.33 -1.92 -8.07
CA LEU A 462 -56.21 -1.59 -6.95
C LEU A 462 -57.03 -0.32 -7.22
N LYS A 463 -56.47 0.70 -7.88
CA LYS A 463 -57.22 1.90 -8.29
C LYS A 463 -58.31 1.59 -9.32
N LEU A 464 -58.05 0.71 -10.28
CA LEU A 464 -59.07 0.25 -11.24
C LEU A 464 -60.18 -0.51 -10.51
N SER A 465 -59.81 -1.52 -9.71
CA SER A 465 -60.79 -2.29 -8.92
C SER A 465 -61.61 -1.44 -7.94
N LEU A 466 -61.04 -0.38 -7.37
CA LEU A 466 -61.78 0.59 -6.57
C LEU A 466 -62.79 1.38 -7.42
N GLY A 467 -62.38 1.85 -8.61
CA GLY A 467 -63.26 2.51 -9.57
C GLY A 467 -64.42 1.62 -10.03
N ASP A 468 -64.16 0.35 -10.28
CA ASP A 468 -65.19 -0.66 -10.60
C ASP A 468 -66.18 -0.82 -9.44
N ARG A 469 -65.69 -0.92 -8.19
CA ARG A 469 -66.55 -1.00 -7.00
C ARG A 469 -67.30 0.29 -6.69
N GLU A 470 -66.74 1.45 -7.00
CA GLU A 470 -67.48 2.73 -6.94
C GLU A 470 -68.60 2.76 -7.99
N ALA A 471 -68.37 2.24 -9.21
CA ALA A 471 -69.39 2.14 -10.24
C ALA A 471 -70.50 1.16 -9.86
N GLU A 472 -70.16 -0.04 -9.37
CA GLU A 472 -71.12 -0.99 -8.78
C GLU A 472 -71.94 -0.36 -7.65
N SER A 473 -71.27 0.38 -6.74
CA SER A 473 -71.93 1.07 -5.63
C SER A 473 -72.92 2.13 -6.14
N ARG A 474 -72.55 2.94 -7.13
CA ARG A 474 -73.45 3.95 -7.73
C ARG A 474 -74.66 3.30 -8.38
N VAL A 475 -74.46 2.24 -9.18
CA VAL A 475 -75.57 1.46 -9.79
C VAL A 475 -76.46 0.81 -8.72
N SER A 476 -75.89 0.37 -7.59
CA SER A 476 -76.70 -0.15 -6.47
C SER A 476 -77.51 0.95 -5.77
N GLN A 477 -76.97 2.15 -5.62
CA GLN A 477 -77.67 3.31 -5.07
C GLN A 477 -78.79 3.78 -6.00
N GLU A 478 -78.55 3.86 -7.31
CA GLU A 478 -79.57 4.20 -8.31
C GLU A 478 -80.76 3.21 -8.27
N ARG A 479 -80.49 1.92 -8.07
CA ARG A 479 -81.53 0.89 -7.87
C ARG A 479 -82.28 1.08 -6.56
N TYR A 480 -81.59 1.40 -5.47
CA TYR A 480 -82.22 1.70 -4.17
C TYR A 480 -83.12 2.94 -4.25
N ASP A 481 -82.63 4.03 -4.86
CA ASP A 481 -83.40 5.26 -5.07
C ASP A 481 -84.61 5.04 -6.00
N ALA A 482 -84.50 4.12 -6.97
CA ALA A 482 -85.63 3.70 -7.80
C ALA A 482 -86.66 2.87 -7.01
N LEU A 483 -86.22 1.96 -6.14
CA LEU A 483 -87.10 1.20 -5.25
C LEU A 483 -87.80 2.12 -4.23
N LEU A 484 -87.11 3.10 -3.64
CA LEU A 484 -87.74 4.11 -2.78
C LEU A 484 -88.85 4.89 -3.50
N LYS A 485 -88.65 5.26 -4.78
CA LYS A 485 -89.69 5.89 -5.59
C LYS A 485 -90.88 4.97 -5.82
N GLN A 486 -90.64 3.69 -6.12
CA GLN A 486 -91.71 2.69 -6.27
C GLN A 486 -92.48 2.45 -4.96
N VAL A 487 -91.81 2.46 -3.80
CA VAL A 487 -92.45 2.38 -2.48
C VAL A 487 -93.32 3.62 -2.23
N ALA A 488 -92.80 4.83 -2.45
CA ALA A 488 -93.56 6.06 -2.29
C ALA A 488 -94.76 6.16 -3.26
N GLU A 489 -94.63 5.67 -4.49
CA GLU A 489 -95.77 5.50 -5.42
C GLU A 489 -96.79 4.46 -4.90
N GLY A 490 -96.32 3.37 -4.29
CA GLY A 490 -97.16 2.36 -3.65
C GLY A 490 -97.95 2.92 -2.47
N GLU A 491 -97.28 3.63 -1.56
CA GLU A 491 -97.87 4.34 -0.42
C GLU A 491 -98.87 5.40 -0.87
N ALA A 492 -98.59 6.13 -1.96
CA ALA A 492 -99.53 7.06 -2.57
C ALA A 492 -100.78 6.35 -3.11
N ARG A 493 -100.63 5.20 -3.79
CA ARG A 493 -101.76 4.37 -4.28
C ARG A 493 -102.59 3.81 -3.12
N VAL A 494 -101.94 3.28 -2.08
CA VAL A 494 -102.61 2.82 -0.83
C VAL A 494 -103.36 3.99 -0.18
N SER A 495 -102.77 5.19 -0.15
CA SER A 495 -103.43 6.39 0.37
C SER A 495 -104.64 6.83 -0.46
N VAL A 496 -104.68 6.55 -1.77
CA VAL A 496 -105.89 6.77 -2.59
C VAL A 496 -106.94 5.71 -2.27
N LEU A 497 -106.58 4.43 -2.28
CA LEU A 497 -107.49 3.31 -1.96
C LEU A 497 -108.09 3.43 -0.55
N GLN A 498 -107.33 3.90 0.45
CA GLN A 498 -107.86 4.15 1.79
C GLN A 498 -108.96 5.22 1.77
N ARG A 499 -108.77 6.33 1.05
CA ARG A 499 -109.82 7.37 0.89
C ARG A 499 -111.05 6.84 0.15
N GLU A 500 -110.88 5.90 -0.77
CA GLU A 500 -112.01 5.23 -1.43
C GLU A 500 -112.75 4.28 -0.48
N VAL A 501 -112.03 3.51 0.35
CA VAL A 501 -112.60 2.68 1.41
C VAL A 501 -113.35 3.54 2.44
N ASP A 502 -112.77 4.64 2.90
CA ASP A 502 -113.42 5.56 3.85
C ASP A 502 -114.70 6.18 3.24
N ARG A 503 -114.66 6.54 1.95
CA ARG A 503 -115.84 7.03 1.20
C ARG A 503 -116.91 5.95 1.06
N LEU A 504 -116.54 4.69 0.81
CA LEU A 504 -117.47 3.56 0.75
C LEU A 504 -118.06 3.23 2.12
N ASN A 505 -117.27 3.29 3.19
CA ASN A 505 -117.74 3.13 4.57
C ASN A 505 -118.75 4.22 4.95
N GLN A 506 -118.49 5.49 4.59
CA GLN A 506 -119.45 6.58 4.77
C GLN A 506 -120.74 6.40 3.95
N ALA A 507 -120.67 5.81 2.76
CA ALA A 507 -121.84 5.47 1.95
C ALA A 507 -122.63 4.30 2.56
N LEU A 508 -121.95 3.29 3.09
CA LEU A 508 -122.54 2.14 3.76
C LEU A 508 -123.24 2.55 5.07
N LEU A 509 -122.62 3.40 5.88
CA LEU A 509 -123.25 3.95 7.10
C LEU A 509 -124.55 4.69 6.77
N LYS A 510 -124.55 5.56 5.75
CA LYS A 510 -125.76 6.26 5.28
C LYS A 510 -126.83 5.31 4.73
N ALA A 511 -126.43 4.19 4.11
CA ALA A 511 -127.36 3.15 3.69
C ALA A 511 -127.96 2.40 4.89
N GLN A 512 -127.17 2.12 5.93
CA GLN A 512 -127.63 1.50 7.18
C GLN A 512 -128.54 2.44 7.99
N GLU A 513 -128.23 3.73 8.08
CA GLU A 513 -129.12 4.77 8.63
C GLU A 513 -130.45 4.81 7.88
N GLY A 514 -130.41 4.75 6.54
CA GLY A 514 -131.61 4.63 5.70
C GLY A 514 -132.40 3.34 5.93
N GLU A 515 -131.72 2.20 6.10
CA GLU A 515 -132.35 0.90 6.39
C GLU A 515 -132.99 0.89 7.79
N LEU A 516 -132.35 1.49 8.79
CA LEU A 516 -132.90 1.67 10.14
C LEU A 516 -134.14 2.57 10.10
N ALA A 517 -134.08 3.72 9.41
CA ALA A 517 -135.24 4.59 9.24
C ALA A 517 -136.38 3.94 8.44
N LEU A 518 -136.10 2.94 7.59
CA LEU A 518 -137.12 2.10 6.93
C LEU A 518 -137.67 1.02 7.88
N LYS A 519 -136.84 0.42 8.75
CA LYS A 519 -137.29 -0.52 9.79
C LYS A 519 -138.16 0.16 10.83
N GLU A 520 -137.82 1.37 11.28
CA GLU A 520 -138.65 2.18 12.17
C GLU A 520 -140.03 2.49 11.56
N LYS A 521 -140.06 2.85 10.26
CA LYS A 521 -141.33 3.02 9.51
C LYS A 521 -142.10 1.71 9.38
N ALA A 522 -141.42 0.58 9.15
CA ALA A 522 -142.09 -0.73 9.10
C ALA A 522 -142.67 -1.14 10.47
N VAL A 523 -141.98 -0.80 11.58
CA VAL A 523 -142.46 -1.01 12.95
C VAL A 523 -143.64 -0.09 13.26
N SER A 524 -143.62 1.20 12.91
CA SER A 524 -144.77 2.09 13.14
C SER A 524 -145.98 1.77 12.25
N LEU A 525 -145.75 1.29 11.02
CA LEU A 525 -146.81 0.70 10.18
C LEU A 525 -147.35 -0.61 10.77
N SER A 526 -146.51 -1.41 11.43
CA SER A 526 -146.94 -2.63 12.14
C SER A 526 -147.73 -2.30 13.42
N GLN A 527 -147.34 -1.25 14.14
CA GLN A 527 -148.05 -0.74 15.32
C GLN A 527 -149.42 -0.17 14.94
N THR A 528 -149.50 0.67 13.91
CA THR A 528 -150.80 1.17 13.41
C THR A 528 -151.67 0.05 12.82
N LEU A 529 -151.09 -1.00 12.22
CA LEU A 529 -151.83 -2.23 11.89
C LEU A 529 -152.33 -2.97 13.13
N GLN A 530 -151.55 -3.03 14.22
CA GLN A 530 -151.99 -3.59 15.50
C GLN A 530 -153.08 -2.74 16.17
N GLU A 531 -153.04 -1.42 16.08
CA GLU A 531 -154.10 -0.51 16.54
C GLU A 531 -155.40 -0.70 15.73
N VAL A 532 -155.28 -0.82 14.40
CA VAL A 532 -156.43 -1.16 13.54
C VAL A 532 -156.97 -2.56 13.88
N ALA A 533 -156.11 -3.56 14.09
CA ALA A 533 -156.52 -4.90 14.53
C ALA A 533 -157.15 -4.90 15.94
N ALA A 534 -156.66 -4.06 16.85
CA ALA A 534 -157.26 -3.87 18.17
C ALA A 534 -158.64 -3.21 18.04
N SER A 535 -158.80 -2.19 17.19
CA SER A 535 -160.10 -1.59 16.89
C SER A 535 -161.08 -2.61 16.30
N HIS A 536 -160.62 -3.46 15.38
CA HIS A 536 -161.39 -4.58 14.83
C HIS A 536 -161.81 -5.57 15.94
N SER A 537 -160.88 -5.97 16.81
CA SER A 537 -161.16 -6.84 17.96
C SER A 537 -162.17 -6.21 18.95
N SER A 538 -162.23 -4.89 19.07
CA SER A 538 -163.23 -4.18 19.89
C SER A 538 -164.64 -4.28 19.29
N THR A 539 -164.77 -4.15 17.96
CA THR A 539 -166.05 -4.36 17.27
C THR A 539 -166.48 -5.83 17.30
N GLN A 540 -165.53 -6.76 17.17
CA GLN A 540 -165.76 -8.20 17.32
C GLN A 540 -166.15 -8.57 18.77
N SER A 541 -165.60 -7.89 19.78
CA SER A 541 -165.97 -8.06 21.19
C SER A 541 -167.40 -7.60 21.48
N ARG A 542 -167.87 -6.54 20.80
CA ARG A 542 -169.27 -6.08 20.86
C ARG A 542 -170.25 -7.09 20.26
N LEU A 543 -169.80 -7.88 19.28
CA LEU A 543 -170.53 -9.02 18.71
C LEU A 543 -170.56 -10.21 19.70
N LEU A 544 -169.41 -10.57 20.26
CA LEU A 544 -169.26 -11.67 21.22
C LEU A 544 -170.00 -11.43 22.55
N ALA A 545 -170.23 -10.18 22.95
CA ALA A 545 -170.98 -9.83 24.16
C ALA A 545 -172.43 -10.36 24.15
N LEU A 546 -173.09 -10.40 22.99
CA LEU A 546 -174.44 -10.97 22.84
C LEU A 546 -174.43 -12.51 22.78
N GLN A 547 -173.28 -13.12 22.48
CA GLN A 547 -173.14 -14.57 22.29
C GLN A 547 -172.64 -15.28 23.57
N LYS A 548 -171.84 -14.61 24.40
CA LYS A 548 -171.30 -15.14 25.66
C LYS A 548 -172.34 -15.34 26.77
N ALA A 549 -173.50 -14.70 26.69
CA ALA A 549 -174.58 -14.84 27.68
C ALA A 549 -175.19 -16.26 27.72
N LEU A 550 -174.98 -17.09 26.70
CA LEU A 550 -175.60 -18.41 26.57
C LEU A 550 -174.62 -19.58 26.82
N SER A 551 -173.34 -19.44 26.45
CA SER A 551 -172.35 -20.54 26.53
C SER A 551 -171.44 -20.51 27.77
N SER A 552 -171.41 -19.39 28.51
CA SER A 552 -170.64 -19.27 29.76
C SER A 552 -171.15 -20.14 30.92
N SER A 553 -172.33 -20.74 30.78
CA SER A 553 -172.91 -21.62 31.81
C SER A 553 -172.30 -23.04 31.86
N GLU A 554 -171.76 -23.55 30.74
CA GLU A 554 -171.55 -25.01 30.58
C GLU A 554 -170.10 -25.49 30.52
N GLN A 555 -169.14 -24.64 30.12
CA GLN A 555 -167.76 -25.10 29.81
C GLN A 555 -166.70 -24.73 30.86
N ASP A 556 -166.92 -23.69 31.67
CA ASP A 556 -166.00 -23.29 32.75
C ASP A 556 -165.84 -24.36 33.84
N ARG A 557 -166.75 -25.36 33.89
CA ARG A 557 -166.68 -26.52 34.80
C ARG A 557 -165.69 -27.62 34.36
N ARG A 558 -165.13 -27.57 33.14
CA ARG A 558 -164.26 -28.64 32.59
C ARG A 558 -162.79 -28.24 32.47
N LEU A 559 -162.50 -27.03 31.97
CA LEU A 559 -161.15 -26.59 31.62
C LEU A 559 -160.22 -26.23 32.81
N GLN A 560 -160.73 -26.25 34.04
CA GLN A 560 -159.94 -25.97 35.25
C GLN A 560 -159.23 -27.22 35.82
N GLN A 561 -159.64 -28.42 35.42
CA GLN A 561 -159.06 -29.67 35.95
C GLN A 561 -157.72 -30.01 35.26
N GLU A 562 -157.64 -29.81 33.94
CA GLU A 562 -156.53 -30.31 33.10
C GLU A 562 -155.24 -29.49 33.28
N ARG A 563 -155.37 -28.19 33.59
CA ARG A 563 -154.23 -27.25 33.71
C ARG A 563 -153.33 -27.46 34.94
N MET A 564 -153.75 -28.28 35.91
CA MET A 564 -153.01 -28.51 37.15
C MET A 564 -151.96 -29.64 37.05
N ASP A 565 -152.06 -30.52 36.05
CA ASP A 565 -151.19 -31.69 35.94
C ASP A 565 -150.06 -31.51 34.92
N GLU A 566 -150.23 -30.74 33.84
CA GLU A 566 -149.15 -30.39 32.91
C GLU A 566 -148.00 -29.65 33.61
N ALA A 567 -148.32 -28.72 34.52
CA ALA A 567 -147.34 -27.95 35.29
C ALA A 567 -146.45 -28.82 36.20
N ARG A 568 -146.85 -30.06 36.51
CA ARG A 568 -146.09 -30.99 37.34
C ARG A 568 -145.04 -31.78 36.54
N ALA A 569 -145.22 -31.92 35.22
CA ALA A 569 -144.30 -32.66 34.35
C ALA A 569 -142.98 -31.90 34.11
N ALA A 570 -143.06 -30.61 33.74
CA ALA A 570 -141.89 -29.80 33.38
C ALA A 570 -140.83 -29.69 34.50
N LEU A 571 -141.26 -29.72 35.78
CA LEU A 571 -140.36 -29.67 36.94
C LEU A 571 -139.51 -30.94 37.11
N ALA A 572 -139.92 -32.07 36.51
CA ALA A 572 -139.17 -33.33 36.57
C ALA A 572 -138.06 -33.41 35.50
N GLU A 573 -138.19 -32.73 34.38
CA GLU A 573 -137.17 -32.70 33.31
C GLU A 573 -136.00 -31.77 33.68
N GLY A 574 -136.29 -30.60 34.26
CA GLY A 574 -135.26 -29.67 34.73
C GLY A 574 -134.25 -30.30 35.71
N LYS A 575 -134.68 -31.27 36.53
CA LYS A 575 -133.79 -32.00 37.45
C LYS A 575 -132.88 -33.01 36.74
N ARG A 576 -133.29 -33.59 35.61
CA ARG A 576 -132.47 -34.52 34.81
C ARG A 576 -131.39 -33.79 34.02
N ASN A 577 -131.69 -32.58 33.54
CA ASN A 577 -130.74 -31.76 32.80
C ASN A 577 -129.59 -31.23 33.70
N VAL A 578 -129.81 -31.08 35.01
CA VAL A 578 -128.76 -30.69 35.96
C VAL A 578 -127.79 -31.85 36.25
N SER A 579 -128.28 -33.09 36.36
CA SER A 579 -127.39 -34.26 36.52
C SER A 579 -126.48 -34.47 35.30
N THR A 580 -127.03 -34.42 34.08
CA THR A 580 -126.23 -34.63 32.86
C THR A 580 -125.22 -33.52 32.61
N LEU A 581 -125.50 -32.27 33.01
CA LEU A 581 -124.50 -31.20 33.01
C LEU A 581 -123.39 -31.41 34.06
N THR A 582 -123.72 -31.97 35.22
CA THR A 582 -122.73 -32.26 36.28
C THR A 582 -121.77 -33.37 35.85
N GLU A 583 -122.29 -34.44 35.24
CA GLU A 583 -121.50 -35.51 34.63
C GLU A 583 -120.60 -34.99 33.51
N ARG A 584 -121.10 -34.04 32.69
CA ARG A 584 -120.32 -33.40 31.62
C ARG A 584 -119.13 -32.60 32.15
N VAL A 585 -119.30 -31.88 33.25
CA VAL A 585 -118.22 -31.13 33.92
C VAL A 585 -117.17 -32.08 34.49
N GLN A 586 -117.59 -33.21 35.10
CA GLN A 586 -116.65 -34.20 35.64
C GLN A 586 -115.85 -34.91 34.54
N SER A 587 -116.46 -35.22 33.39
CA SER A 587 -115.73 -35.74 32.21
C SER A 587 -114.65 -34.76 31.74
N LEU A 588 -115.02 -33.47 31.59
CA LEU A 588 -114.11 -32.43 31.13
C LEU A 588 -112.97 -32.15 32.14
N GLN A 589 -113.22 -32.29 33.45
CA GLN A 589 -112.15 -32.23 34.46
C GLN A 589 -111.20 -33.44 34.37
N GLY A 590 -111.72 -34.64 34.09
CA GLY A 590 -110.91 -35.82 33.81
C GLY A 590 -110.04 -35.65 32.56
N GLU A 591 -110.64 -35.21 31.45
CA GLU A 591 -109.96 -34.94 30.18
C GLU A 591 -108.89 -33.84 30.32
N LEU A 592 -109.16 -32.78 31.09
CA LEU A 592 -108.19 -31.73 31.41
C LEU A 592 -106.99 -32.30 32.16
N SER A 593 -107.22 -33.03 33.27
CA SER A 593 -106.11 -33.61 34.06
C SER A 593 -105.26 -34.62 33.27
N GLN A 594 -105.85 -35.38 32.35
CA GLN A 594 -105.09 -36.25 31.43
C GLN A 594 -104.30 -35.45 30.38
N SER A 595 -104.78 -34.28 29.96
CA SER A 595 -104.04 -33.39 29.06
C SER A 595 -102.87 -32.70 29.77
N GLU A 596 -103.04 -32.37 31.05
CA GLU A 596 -101.99 -31.78 31.89
C GLU A 596 -100.89 -32.80 32.18
N GLN A 597 -101.23 -34.05 32.53
CA GLN A 597 -100.27 -35.13 32.70
C GLN A 597 -99.48 -35.42 31.42
N ARG A 598 -100.14 -35.50 30.25
CA ARG A 598 -99.45 -35.66 28.95
C ARG A 598 -98.55 -34.48 28.59
N ARG A 599 -98.92 -33.26 29.00
CA ARG A 599 -98.07 -32.08 28.83
C ARG A 599 -96.81 -32.18 29.70
N GLU A 600 -96.94 -32.62 30.94
CA GLU A 600 -95.81 -32.82 31.86
C GLU A 600 -94.89 -33.96 31.42
N GLU A 601 -95.46 -35.06 30.92
CA GLU A 601 -94.72 -36.16 30.27
C GLU A 601 -93.90 -35.62 29.08
N LEU A 602 -94.54 -34.93 28.13
CA LEU A 602 -93.87 -34.35 26.96
C LEU A 602 -92.86 -33.25 27.31
N GLU A 603 -93.08 -32.47 28.37
CA GLU A 603 -92.10 -31.49 28.87
C GLU A 603 -90.89 -32.18 29.53
N SER A 604 -91.08 -33.35 30.15
CA SER A 604 -89.97 -34.17 30.65
C SER A 604 -89.16 -34.83 29.51
N GLU A 605 -89.82 -35.32 28.46
CA GLU A 605 -89.16 -35.82 27.25
C GLU A 605 -88.43 -34.70 26.50
N LEU A 606 -89.02 -33.51 26.42
CA LEU A 606 -88.39 -32.32 25.82
C LEU A 606 -87.18 -31.85 26.64
N SER A 607 -87.22 -31.91 27.97
CA SER A 607 -86.06 -31.54 28.80
C SER A 607 -84.92 -32.55 28.65
N SER A 608 -85.20 -33.86 28.74
CA SER A 608 -84.17 -34.91 28.58
C SER A 608 -83.55 -34.93 27.17
N THR A 609 -84.34 -34.70 26.11
CA THR A 609 -83.81 -34.58 24.74
C THR A 609 -82.98 -33.30 24.55
N GLN A 610 -83.35 -32.19 25.19
CA GLN A 610 -82.52 -30.98 25.20
C GLN A 610 -81.21 -31.15 25.99
N GLU A 611 -81.21 -31.92 27.09
CA GLU A 611 -79.98 -32.23 27.84
C GLU A 611 -79.07 -33.16 27.05
N ALA A 612 -79.62 -34.21 26.41
CA ALA A 612 -78.88 -35.07 25.49
C ALA A 612 -78.29 -34.26 24.31
N LEU A 613 -79.05 -33.32 23.74
CA LEU A 613 -78.56 -32.44 22.66
C LEU A 613 -77.43 -31.52 23.14
N ARG A 614 -77.47 -31.02 24.39
CA ARG A 614 -76.38 -30.25 25.02
C ARG A 614 -75.14 -31.12 25.28
N GLN A 615 -75.31 -32.34 25.75
CA GLN A 615 -74.18 -33.28 25.94
C GLN A 615 -73.53 -33.65 24.60
N HIS A 616 -74.34 -33.88 23.55
CA HIS A 616 -73.85 -34.10 22.20
C HIS A 616 -73.15 -32.87 21.61
N SER A 617 -73.66 -31.65 21.83
CA SER A 617 -73.01 -30.43 21.32
C SER A 617 -71.67 -30.13 22.02
N VAL A 618 -71.57 -30.37 23.34
CA VAL A 618 -70.29 -30.31 24.06
C VAL A 618 -69.32 -31.36 23.53
N SER A 619 -69.76 -32.62 23.41
CA SER A 619 -68.93 -33.72 22.86
C SER A 619 -68.45 -33.43 21.43
N LEU A 620 -69.30 -32.82 20.59
CA LEU A 620 -68.97 -32.40 19.23
C LEU A 620 -67.92 -31.28 19.24
N VAL A 621 -68.06 -30.29 20.13
CA VAL A 621 -67.10 -29.19 20.28
C VAL A 621 -65.74 -29.71 20.78
N GLU A 622 -65.72 -30.65 21.73
CA GLU A 622 -64.48 -31.28 22.21
C GLU A 622 -63.80 -32.11 21.10
N ALA A 623 -64.57 -32.91 20.34
CA ALA A 623 -64.08 -33.64 19.18
C ALA A 623 -63.54 -32.70 18.09
N GLN A 624 -64.19 -31.56 17.83
CA GLN A 624 -63.70 -30.53 16.92
C GLN A 624 -62.40 -29.88 17.40
N HIS A 625 -62.26 -29.60 18.71
CA HIS A 625 -61.01 -29.08 19.26
C HIS A 625 -59.87 -30.11 19.16
N GLY A 626 -60.14 -31.40 19.41
CA GLY A 626 -59.19 -32.49 19.20
C GLY A 626 -58.76 -32.63 17.74
N ALA A 627 -59.71 -32.57 16.80
CA ALA A 627 -59.43 -32.60 15.37
C ALA A 627 -58.59 -31.39 14.91
N GLN A 628 -58.90 -30.18 15.40
CA GLN A 628 -58.10 -28.98 15.13
C GLN A 628 -56.69 -29.05 15.73
N ALA A 629 -56.52 -29.66 16.91
CA ALA A 629 -55.20 -29.88 17.50
C ALA A 629 -54.36 -30.83 16.63
N ALA A 630 -54.90 -32.00 16.27
CA ALA A 630 -54.25 -32.95 15.38
C ALA A 630 -53.93 -32.35 14.00
N GLN A 631 -54.80 -31.48 13.47
CA GLN A 631 -54.56 -30.77 12.21
C GLN A 631 -53.43 -29.73 12.31
N LYS A 632 -53.30 -29.04 13.45
CA LYS A 632 -52.16 -28.12 13.74
C LYS A 632 -50.85 -28.89 13.87
N GLU A 633 -50.85 -30.04 14.56
CA GLU A 633 -49.67 -30.90 14.68
C GLU A 633 -49.26 -31.48 13.33
N LYS A 634 -50.21 -31.98 12.53
CA LYS A 634 -49.96 -32.42 11.15
C LYS A 634 -49.32 -31.31 10.31
N ALA A 635 -49.85 -30.09 10.37
CA ALA A 635 -49.27 -28.94 9.65
C ALA A 635 -47.85 -28.60 10.12
N ALA A 636 -47.58 -28.70 11.43
CA ALA A 636 -46.23 -28.48 11.99
C ALA A 636 -45.23 -29.58 11.57
N VAL A 637 -45.68 -30.84 11.46
CA VAL A 637 -44.88 -31.95 10.92
C VAL A 637 -44.65 -31.80 9.42
N GLU A 638 -45.65 -31.36 8.65
CA GLU A 638 -45.49 -31.05 7.22
C GLU A 638 -44.50 -29.91 6.97
N GLU A 639 -44.53 -28.82 7.74
CA GLU A 639 -43.52 -27.75 7.60
C GLU A 639 -42.13 -28.19 8.04
N ARG A 640 -42.00 -29.05 9.07
CA ARG A 640 -40.72 -29.68 9.40
C ARG A 640 -40.21 -30.56 8.25
N LEU A 641 -41.08 -31.33 7.62
CA LEU A 641 -40.73 -32.16 6.45
C LEU A 641 -40.31 -31.30 5.25
N ARG A 642 -41.07 -30.25 4.91
CA ARG A 642 -40.73 -29.29 3.85
C ARG A 642 -39.44 -28.51 4.18
N GLY A 643 -39.18 -28.23 5.45
CA GLY A 643 -37.93 -27.62 5.91
C GLY A 643 -36.72 -28.54 5.75
N LEU A 644 -36.86 -29.81 6.11
CA LEU A 644 -35.84 -30.84 5.88
C LEU A 644 -35.59 -31.09 4.38
N GLN A 645 -36.65 -31.14 3.55
CA GLN A 645 -36.53 -31.24 2.09
C GLN A 645 -35.77 -30.04 1.50
N ARG A 646 -36.10 -28.81 1.94
CA ARG A 646 -35.35 -27.59 1.58
C ARG A 646 -33.88 -27.68 2.01
N ALA A 647 -33.59 -28.19 3.22
CA ALA A 647 -32.22 -28.36 3.70
C ALA A 647 -31.42 -29.41 2.90
N VAL A 648 -32.04 -30.55 2.55
CA VAL A 648 -31.40 -31.58 1.71
C VAL A 648 -31.10 -31.03 0.31
N ALA A 649 -32.03 -30.29 -0.30
CA ALA A 649 -31.80 -29.66 -1.60
C ALA A 649 -30.66 -28.64 -1.58
N MET A 650 -30.53 -27.85 -0.49
CA MET A 650 -29.41 -26.93 -0.28
C MET A 650 -28.08 -27.67 -0.09
N LEU A 651 -28.05 -28.74 0.73
CA LEU A 651 -26.85 -29.57 0.90
C LEU A 651 -26.42 -30.26 -0.41
N GLU A 652 -27.37 -30.61 -1.28
CA GLU A 652 -27.08 -31.10 -2.62
C GLU A 652 -26.48 -30.04 -3.54
N THR A 653 -26.92 -28.78 -3.49
CA THR A 653 -26.31 -27.71 -4.28
C THR A 653 -24.94 -27.33 -3.73
N GLU A 654 -24.78 -27.22 -2.41
CA GLU A 654 -23.51 -26.99 -1.74
C GLU A 654 -22.50 -28.10 -2.04
N LYS A 655 -22.93 -29.38 -2.06
CA LYS A 655 -22.09 -30.50 -2.52
C LYS A 655 -21.63 -30.32 -3.97
N LYS A 656 -22.57 -30.03 -4.89
CA LYS A 656 -22.27 -29.85 -6.32
C LYS A 656 -21.34 -28.65 -6.55
N ASP A 657 -21.44 -27.59 -5.76
CA ASP A 657 -20.54 -26.44 -5.81
C ASP A 657 -19.19 -26.68 -5.12
N ALA A 658 -19.12 -27.49 -4.07
CA ALA A 658 -17.86 -27.96 -3.49
C ALA A 658 -17.09 -28.88 -4.48
N GLU A 659 -17.80 -29.77 -5.19
CA GLU A 659 -17.23 -30.60 -6.26
C GLU A 659 -16.68 -29.72 -7.41
N ARG A 660 -17.44 -28.70 -7.84
CA ARG A 660 -16.97 -27.70 -8.83
C ARG A 660 -15.76 -26.91 -8.34
N GLN A 661 -15.70 -26.54 -7.06
CA GLN A 661 -14.56 -25.85 -6.46
C GLN A 661 -13.32 -26.75 -6.38
N ALA A 662 -13.47 -28.02 -5.99
CA ALA A 662 -12.39 -29.00 -5.98
C ALA A 662 -11.77 -29.19 -7.38
N VAL A 663 -12.61 -29.32 -8.42
CA VAL A 663 -12.16 -29.43 -9.82
C VAL A 663 -11.48 -28.16 -10.33
N ARG A 664 -11.86 -26.96 -9.83
CA ARG A 664 -11.13 -25.71 -10.12
C ARG A 664 -9.76 -25.70 -9.43
N LEU A 665 -9.73 -25.95 -8.12
CA LEU A 665 -8.49 -26.00 -7.33
C LEU A 665 -7.51 -27.06 -7.83
N GLU A 666 -7.99 -28.18 -8.38
CA GLU A 666 -7.13 -29.18 -9.02
C GLU A 666 -6.54 -28.71 -10.36
N LYS A 667 -7.32 -27.98 -11.18
CA LYS A 667 -6.79 -27.31 -12.38
C LYS A 667 -5.77 -26.25 -12.01
N ASP A 668 -6.04 -25.43 -11.01
CA ASP A 668 -5.14 -24.38 -10.53
C ASP A 668 -3.85 -24.97 -9.94
N LYS A 669 -3.95 -26.03 -9.13
CA LYS A 669 -2.82 -26.83 -8.62
C LYS A 669 -1.96 -27.40 -9.75
N ASN A 670 -2.58 -27.90 -10.82
CA ASN A 670 -1.86 -28.42 -11.99
C ASN A 670 -1.29 -27.31 -12.88
N ALA A 671 -1.93 -26.13 -12.95
CA ALA A 671 -1.35 -24.94 -13.57
C ALA A 671 -0.13 -24.43 -12.77
N LEU A 672 -0.22 -24.39 -11.44
CA LEU A 672 0.87 -23.99 -10.55
C LEU A 672 2.06 -24.95 -10.59
N ARG A 673 1.80 -26.27 -10.68
CA ARG A 673 2.84 -27.27 -11.02
C ARG A 673 3.49 -26.95 -12.35
N ASN A 674 2.70 -26.77 -13.42
CA ASN A 674 3.22 -26.42 -14.74
C ASN A 674 3.98 -25.07 -14.79
N THR A 675 3.74 -24.13 -13.88
CA THR A 675 4.58 -22.92 -13.73
C THR A 675 5.82 -23.18 -12.89
N LEU A 676 5.75 -23.98 -11.83
CA LEU A 676 6.92 -24.39 -11.03
C LEU A 676 7.93 -25.15 -11.91
N ASP A 677 7.46 -26.17 -12.63
CA ASP A 677 8.16 -26.90 -13.69
C ASP A 677 8.83 -26.01 -14.76
N LYS A 678 8.27 -24.82 -15.04
CA LYS A 678 8.86 -23.85 -15.98
C LYS A 678 9.91 -22.99 -15.29
N VAL A 679 9.65 -22.54 -14.07
CA VAL A 679 10.59 -21.77 -13.25
C VAL A 679 11.82 -22.62 -12.89
N GLU A 680 11.67 -23.89 -12.57
CA GLU A 680 12.78 -24.82 -12.32
C GLU A 680 13.62 -25.06 -13.58
N ARG A 681 12.99 -25.27 -14.74
CA ARG A 681 13.70 -25.36 -16.04
C ARG A 681 14.35 -24.04 -16.45
N GLN A 682 13.81 -22.89 -16.07
CA GLN A 682 14.44 -21.57 -16.27
C GLN A 682 15.60 -21.35 -15.30
N LYS A 683 15.45 -21.75 -14.04
CA LYS A 683 16.50 -21.73 -13.01
C LYS A 683 17.70 -22.55 -13.46
N LEU A 684 17.50 -23.82 -13.83
CA LEU A 684 18.56 -24.69 -14.35
C LEU A 684 19.27 -24.06 -15.57
N LYS A 685 18.53 -23.48 -16.52
CA LYS A 685 19.13 -22.76 -17.66
C LYS A 685 19.91 -21.50 -17.24
N SER A 686 19.48 -20.79 -16.20
CA SER A 686 20.22 -19.64 -15.65
C SER A 686 21.46 -20.07 -14.86
N GLU A 687 21.41 -21.23 -14.19
CA GLU A 687 22.55 -21.84 -13.49
C GLU A 687 23.57 -22.40 -14.49
N GLU A 688 23.13 -23.06 -15.57
CA GLU A 688 23.97 -23.40 -16.71
C GLU A 688 24.61 -22.16 -17.35
N GLY A 689 23.83 -21.10 -17.57
CA GLY A 689 24.33 -19.83 -18.10
C GLY A 689 25.36 -19.19 -17.17
N SER A 690 25.10 -19.20 -15.86
CA SER A 690 26.03 -18.71 -14.83
C SER A 690 27.32 -19.53 -14.78
N MET A 691 27.25 -20.86 -14.88
CA MET A 691 28.43 -21.73 -14.95
C MET A 691 29.25 -21.52 -16.24
N ARG A 692 28.60 -21.28 -17.39
CA ARG A 692 29.30 -20.91 -18.63
C ARG A 692 30.00 -19.56 -18.49
N LEU A 693 29.31 -18.54 -17.98
CA LEU A 693 29.88 -17.22 -17.73
C LEU A 693 31.00 -17.26 -16.66
N SER A 694 30.91 -18.10 -15.64
CA SER A 694 32.00 -18.27 -14.68
C SER A 694 33.20 -19.00 -15.29
N ALA A 695 32.99 -19.99 -16.16
CA ALA A 695 34.07 -20.65 -16.88
C ALA A 695 34.74 -19.72 -17.91
N GLU A 696 33.97 -18.90 -18.61
CA GLU A 696 34.48 -17.85 -19.50
C GLU A 696 35.22 -16.76 -18.72
N LYS A 697 34.68 -16.28 -17.60
CA LYS A 697 35.41 -15.37 -16.70
C LYS A 697 36.72 -16.01 -16.24
N SER A 698 36.70 -17.24 -15.71
CA SER A 698 37.91 -17.95 -15.30
C SER A 698 38.88 -18.24 -16.44
N ARG A 699 38.47 -18.13 -17.71
CA ARG A 699 39.36 -18.17 -18.90
C ARG A 699 39.92 -16.78 -19.22
N LEU A 700 39.10 -15.74 -19.13
CA LEU A 700 39.50 -14.34 -19.32
C LEU A 700 40.46 -13.89 -18.21
N ASP A 701 40.20 -14.21 -16.95
CA ASP A 701 41.10 -13.93 -15.81
C ASP A 701 42.48 -14.57 -16.05
N ARG A 702 42.54 -15.82 -16.57
CA ARG A 702 43.81 -16.46 -16.97
C ARG A 702 44.48 -15.76 -18.14
N SER A 703 43.72 -15.36 -19.16
CA SER A 703 44.22 -14.67 -20.35
C SER A 703 44.72 -13.26 -20.05
N LEU A 704 44.11 -12.59 -19.05
CA LEU A 704 44.53 -11.30 -18.53
C LEU A 704 45.85 -11.45 -17.78
N ASN A 705 45.96 -12.42 -16.86
CA ASN A 705 47.19 -12.68 -16.12
C ASN A 705 48.39 -13.00 -17.06
N THR A 706 48.17 -13.73 -18.16
CA THR A 706 49.24 -13.93 -19.16
C THR A 706 49.59 -12.64 -19.90
N ALA A 707 48.60 -11.84 -20.31
CA ALA A 707 48.86 -10.55 -20.95
C ALA A 707 49.53 -9.53 -20.01
N GLU A 708 49.25 -9.59 -18.70
CA GLU A 708 49.91 -8.79 -17.68
C GLU A 708 51.37 -9.22 -17.46
N HIS A 709 51.67 -10.52 -17.48
CA HIS A 709 53.07 -11.00 -17.48
C HIS A 709 53.80 -10.66 -18.78
N GLU A 710 53.20 -10.88 -19.96
CA GLU A 710 53.78 -10.48 -21.25
C GLU A 710 54.06 -8.96 -21.29
N LEU A 711 53.18 -8.13 -20.72
CA LEU A 711 53.40 -6.70 -20.56
C LEU A 711 54.53 -6.37 -19.57
N GLN A 712 54.64 -7.09 -18.45
CA GLN A 712 55.74 -6.93 -17.49
C GLN A 712 57.09 -7.35 -18.08
N GLU A 713 57.13 -8.41 -18.88
CA GLU A 713 58.32 -8.86 -19.62
C GLU A 713 58.69 -7.86 -20.71
N ALA A 714 57.71 -7.36 -21.49
CA ALA A 714 57.94 -6.31 -22.48
C ALA A 714 58.44 -5.00 -21.83
N GLN A 715 57.92 -4.62 -20.66
CA GLN A 715 58.42 -3.47 -19.90
C GLN A 715 59.86 -3.67 -19.43
N GLN A 716 60.22 -4.87 -18.94
CA GLN A 716 61.60 -5.20 -18.58
C GLN A 716 62.54 -5.19 -19.80
N GLN A 717 62.11 -5.71 -20.95
CA GLN A 717 62.87 -5.66 -22.20
C GLN A 717 63.06 -4.22 -22.70
N VAL A 718 62.02 -3.37 -22.64
CA VAL A 718 62.13 -1.94 -22.96
C VAL A 718 63.12 -1.24 -22.03
N LEU A 719 63.10 -1.53 -20.73
CA LEU A 719 64.01 -0.92 -19.75
C LEU A 719 65.46 -1.38 -19.97
N LEU A 720 65.68 -2.65 -20.31
CA LEU A 720 66.99 -3.18 -20.73
C LEU A 720 67.50 -2.50 -22.02
N LEU A 721 66.64 -2.38 -23.03
CA LEU A 721 66.98 -1.71 -24.30
C LEU A 721 67.24 -0.21 -24.12
N GLN A 722 66.50 0.48 -23.24
CA GLN A 722 66.77 1.88 -22.86
C GLN A 722 68.13 2.02 -22.17
N THR A 723 68.50 1.06 -21.32
CA THR A 723 69.81 1.04 -20.66
C THR A 723 70.94 0.83 -21.68
N GLN A 724 70.79 -0.15 -22.58
CA GLN A 724 71.75 -0.42 -23.66
C GLN A 724 71.86 0.74 -24.66
N LEU A 725 70.76 1.43 -24.96
CA LEU A 725 70.79 2.65 -25.78
C LEU A 725 71.56 3.78 -25.09
N ALA A 726 71.33 4.01 -23.80
CA ALA A 726 72.07 5.03 -23.04
C ALA A 726 73.57 4.71 -22.92
N GLU A 727 73.95 3.44 -22.78
CA GLU A 727 75.34 2.98 -22.82
C GLU A 727 75.97 3.18 -24.21
N LEU A 728 75.24 2.86 -25.28
CA LEU A 728 75.68 3.08 -26.66
C LEU A 728 75.81 4.58 -26.98
N GLU A 729 74.86 5.42 -26.58
CA GLU A 729 74.90 6.88 -26.75
C GLU A 729 76.10 7.50 -26.02
N GLN A 730 76.39 7.06 -24.79
CA GLN A 730 77.60 7.47 -24.07
C GLN A 730 78.88 7.03 -24.80
N SER A 731 78.93 5.79 -25.30
CA SER A 731 80.08 5.31 -26.09
C SER A 731 80.26 6.10 -27.39
N HIS A 732 79.16 6.50 -28.04
CA HIS A 732 79.17 7.31 -29.26
C HIS A 732 79.70 8.72 -29.00
N GLY A 733 79.27 9.35 -27.89
CA GLY A 733 79.80 10.64 -27.45
C GLY A 733 81.30 10.63 -27.17
N VAL A 734 81.81 9.54 -26.57
CA VAL A 734 83.26 9.32 -26.38
C VAL A 734 83.97 9.19 -27.74
N CYS A 735 83.45 8.36 -28.66
CA CYS A 735 84.01 8.26 -30.02
C CYS A 735 84.02 9.60 -30.77
N GLU A 736 82.93 10.37 -30.71
CA GLU A 736 82.85 11.72 -31.29
C GLU A 736 83.89 12.69 -30.71
N SER A 737 84.16 12.63 -29.41
CA SER A 737 85.19 13.47 -28.78
C SER A 737 86.60 13.11 -29.24
N LEU A 738 86.89 11.81 -29.40
CA LEU A 738 88.17 11.31 -29.90
C LEU A 738 88.39 11.64 -31.39
N VAL A 739 87.32 11.67 -32.20
CA VAL A 739 87.38 12.14 -33.59
C VAL A 739 87.71 13.62 -33.63
N ARG A 740 87.03 14.48 -32.85
CA ARG A 740 87.33 15.93 -32.81
C ARG A 740 88.78 16.21 -32.38
N GLN A 741 89.29 15.55 -31.35
CA GLN A 741 90.70 15.68 -30.93
C GLN A 741 91.69 15.25 -32.02
N ARG A 742 91.35 14.22 -32.80
CA ARG A 742 92.17 13.74 -33.93
C ARG A 742 92.20 14.73 -35.08
N ASP A 743 91.07 15.36 -35.38
CA ASP A 743 90.96 16.40 -36.42
C ASP A 743 91.73 17.67 -36.02
N GLU A 744 91.62 18.11 -34.77
CA GLU A 744 92.39 19.23 -34.20
C GLU A 744 93.90 18.98 -34.32
N ALA A 745 94.38 17.79 -33.90
CA ALA A 745 95.78 17.40 -34.04
C ALA A 745 96.25 17.34 -35.51
N HIS A 746 95.35 17.02 -36.45
CA HIS A 746 95.66 17.06 -37.89
C HIS A 746 95.89 18.49 -38.38
N HIS A 747 95.06 19.46 -37.99
CA HIS A 747 95.23 20.87 -38.35
C HIS A 747 96.54 21.45 -37.77
N GLU A 748 96.91 21.07 -36.55
CA GLU A 748 98.19 21.44 -35.93
C GLU A 748 99.40 20.90 -36.74
N ALA A 749 99.32 19.65 -37.22
CA ALA A 749 100.37 19.03 -38.02
C ALA A 749 100.54 19.69 -39.40
N GLU A 750 99.46 20.14 -40.05
CA GLU A 750 99.54 20.87 -41.32
C GLU A 750 100.16 22.26 -41.16
N ARG A 751 99.82 22.96 -40.08
CA ARG A 751 100.42 24.25 -39.69
C ARG A 751 101.94 24.13 -39.56
N LEU A 752 102.43 23.06 -38.92
CA LEU A 752 103.86 22.76 -38.79
C LEU A 752 104.51 22.42 -40.13
N ARG A 753 103.89 21.57 -40.97
CA ARG A 753 104.39 21.23 -42.32
C ARG A 753 104.58 22.46 -43.21
N ASN A 754 103.68 23.45 -43.12
CA ASN A 754 103.82 24.69 -43.89
C ASN A 754 104.99 25.55 -43.39
N SER A 755 105.21 25.64 -42.07
CA SER A 755 106.38 26.35 -41.53
C SER A 755 107.73 25.74 -41.96
N LEU A 756 107.81 24.40 -42.08
CA LEU A 756 109.00 23.71 -42.59
C LEU A 756 109.30 24.07 -44.05
N ARG A 757 108.28 24.07 -44.91
CA ARG A 757 108.39 24.45 -46.33
C ARG A 757 108.87 25.90 -46.52
N ASP A 758 108.53 26.79 -45.60
CA ASP A 758 109.00 28.18 -45.62
C ASP A 758 110.48 28.26 -45.22
N VAL A 759 110.90 27.52 -44.19
CA VAL A 759 112.32 27.40 -43.79
C VAL A 759 113.17 26.82 -44.93
N GLU A 760 112.74 25.74 -45.56
CA GLU A 760 113.42 25.12 -46.71
C GLU A 760 113.67 26.13 -47.85
N ARG A 761 112.67 26.96 -48.17
CA ARG A 761 112.81 28.03 -49.18
C ARG A 761 113.86 29.08 -48.79
N THR A 762 113.99 29.42 -47.50
CA THR A 762 115.05 30.34 -47.01
C THR A 762 116.45 29.70 -46.97
N LEU A 763 116.53 28.38 -46.78
CA LEU A 763 117.79 27.63 -46.88
C LEU A 763 118.28 27.59 -48.34
N GLY A 764 117.38 27.27 -49.26
CA GLY A 764 117.67 27.23 -50.69
C GLY A 764 118.06 28.59 -51.30
N THR A 765 117.66 29.74 -50.73
CA THR A 765 118.18 31.06 -51.14
C THR A 765 119.56 31.36 -50.55
N ARG A 766 119.80 30.99 -49.29
CA ARG A 766 121.12 31.10 -48.64
C ARG A 766 122.18 30.28 -49.37
N GLU A 767 121.87 29.05 -49.78
CA GLU A 767 122.79 28.23 -50.57
C GLU A 767 123.16 28.87 -51.90
N ARG A 768 122.20 29.42 -52.66
CA ARG A 768 122.49 30.13 -53.91
C ARG A 768 123.43 31.31 -53.69
N ALA A 769 123.22 32.08 -52.61
CA ALA A 769 124.09 33.19 -52.21
C ALA A 769 125.48 32.75 -51.70
N HIS A 770 125.65 31.49 -51.27
CA HIS A 770 126.97 30.90 -50.99
C HIS A 770 127.65 30.42 -52.27
N ARG A 771 126.94 29.68 -53.15
CA ARG A 771 127.49 29.20 -54.43
C ARG A 771 127.98 30.36 -55.33
N HIS A 772 127.30 31.51 -55.32
CA HIS A 772 127.78 32.72 -56.03
C HIS A 772 129.04 33.34 -55.41
N ARG A 773 129.18 33.29 -54.06
CA ARG A 773 130.41 33.75 -53.39
C ARG A 773 131.59 32.81 -53.64
N VAL A 774 131.36 31.50 -53.73
CA VAL A 774 132.41 30.53 -54.10
C VAL A 774 132.94 30.81 -55.50
N LYS A 775 132.08 31.02 -56.50
CA LYS A 775 132.51 31.37 -57.87
C LYS A 775 133.38 32.63 -57.94
N GLY A 776 133.00 33.69 -57.22
CA GLY A 776 133.81 34.92 -57.16
C GLY A 776 135.21 34.71 -56.53
N LEU A 777 135.38 33.70 -55.68
CA LEU A 777 136.70 33.31 -55.14
C LEU A 777 137.48 32.42 -56.12
N GLU A 778 136.80 31.54 -56.86
CA GLU A 778 137.41 30.70 -57.91
C GLU A 778 137.99 31.56 -59.06
N GLU A 779 137.31 32.64 -59.42
CA GLU A 779 137.76 33.63 -60.42
C GLU A 779 138.99 34.44 -59.93
N GLN A 780 139.03 34.80 -58.64
CA GLN A 780 140.21 35.43 -58.02
C GLN A 780 141.42 34.49 -57.95
N VAL A 781 141.22 33.22 -57.58
CA VAL A 781 142.30 32.20 -57.60
C VAL A 781 142.81 31.96 -59.02
N SER A 782 141.94 32.03 -60.03
CA SER A 782 142.32 31.84 -61.43
C SER A 782 143.19 32.99 -61.96
N THR A 783 142.82 34.24 -61.65
CA THR A 783 143.61 35.43 -62.05
C THR A 783 144.97 35.51 -61.34
N MET A 784 145.07 35.09 -60.07
CA MET A 784 146.38 35.01 -59.39
C MET A 784 147.31 33.93 -59.98
N LYS A 785 146.77 32.81 -60.48
CA LYS A 785 147.56 31.79 -61.21
C LYS A 785 148.14 32.35 -62.52
N GLU A 786 147.37 33.18 -63.23
CA GLU A 786 147.79 33.78 -64.49
C GLU A 786 148.91 34.82 -64.30
N GLN A 787 148.86 35.59 -63.21
CA GLN A 787 149.96 36.50 -62.81
C GLN A 787 151.25 35.73 -62.49
N LEU A 788 151.16 34.59 -61.79
CA LEU A 788 152.31 33.74 -61.47
C LEU A 788 153.01 33.20 -62.73
N LEU A 789 152.23 32.84 -63.76
CA LEU A 789 152.73 32.37 -65.06
C LEU A 789 153.45 33.45 -65.88
N GLN A 790 153.18 34.74 -65.62
CA GLN A 790 153.87 35.85 -66.30
C GLN A 790 155.23 36.15 -65.68
N GLU A 791 155.38 36.05 -64.36
CA GLU A 791 156.69 36.19 -63.69
C GLU A 791 157.65 35.06 -64.06
N MET A 792 157.17 33.81 -64.18
CA MET A 792 158.01 32.68 -64.62
C MET A 792 158.63 32.86 -66.02
N LYS A 793 158.09 33.74 -66.88
CA LYS A 793 158.62 33.98 -68.24
C LYS A 793 159.81 34.95 -68.30
N ARG A 794 160.24 35.57 -67.19
CA ARG A 794 161.21 36.69 -67.21
C ARG A 794 162.67 36.35 -66.84
N ARG A 795 163.04 35.10 -66.48
CA ARG A 795 164.41 34.78 -66.02
C ARG A 795 165.11 33.53 -66.61
N ARG A 796 165.63 33.70 -67.83
CA ARG A 796 166.92 33.14 -68.35
C ARG A 796 167.06 31.60 -68.57
N PRO A 797 168.08 31.12 -69.35
CA PRO A 797 167.78 30.12 -70.40
C PRO A 797 168.79 28.94 -70.60
N THR A 798 168.57 28.21 -71.70
CA THR A 798 169.51 27.39 -72.53
C THR A 798 170.03 26.02 -72.04
N LEU A 799 169.38 24.96 -72.58
CA LEU A 799 169.96 23.74 -73.23
C LEU A 799 170.73 22.69 -72.37
N PRO A 800 170.84 21.40 -72.80
CA PRO A 800 170.07 20.62 -73.81
C PRO A 800 169.62 19.19 -73.35
N SER A 801 168.93 18.47 -74.26
CA SER A 801 168.85 16.98 -74.39
C SER A 801 168.04 16.08 -73.42
N SER A 802 166.85 15.67 -73.92
CA SER A 802 166.50 14.26 -74.27
C SER A 802 165.99 13.21 -73.25
N LEU A 803 165.19 12.27 -73.81
CA LEU A 803 164.80 10.90 -73.37
C LEU A 803 163.63 10.67 -72.36
N LEU A 804 162.45 10.42 -72.94
CA LEU A 804 161.64 9.17 -72.88
C LEU A 804 161.27 8.46 -71.53
N SER A 805 159.95 8.52 -71.25
CA SER A 805 159.00 7.37 -71.30
C SER A 805 158.75 6.42 -70.08
N ALA A 806 157.60 5.73 -70.18
CA ALA A 806 157.21 4.43 -69.60
C ALA A 806 156.44 4.30 -68.25
N ALA A 807 155.10 4.37 -68.36
CA ALA A 807 154.15 3.25 -68.09
C ALA A 807 153.61 2.89 -66.67
N SER A 808 152.44 2.20 -66.67
CA SER A 808 151.74 1.47 -65.58
C SER A 808 151.04 2.34 -64.51
N ASP A 809 149.73 2.65 -64.51
CA ASP A 809 148.50 1.94 -64.92
C ASP A 809 148.24 0.60 -64.18
N PRO A 810 147.00 0.19 -63.82
CA PRO A 810 145.70 0.88 -63.59
C PRO A 810 145.07 0.59 -62.18
N GLY A 811 143.82 1.01 -61.88
CA GLY A 811 143.25 0.87 -60.50
C GLY A 811 141.72 0.74 -60.23
N ILE A 812 140.82 1.00 -61.18
CA ILE A 812 139.36 0.68 -61.17
C ILE A 812 138.39 1.50 -60.24
N PRO A 813 137.12 1.77 -60.66
CA PRO A 813 136.08 2.57 -59.95
C PRO A 813 134.91 1.62 -59.47
N PRO A 814 133.57 1.91 -59.39
CA PRO A 814 132.79 3.13 -59.70
C PRO A 814 131.53 3.46 -58.83
N GLU A 815 130.91 4.61 -59.18
CA GLU A 815 129.45 4.91 -59.32
C GLU A 815 128.39 4.53 -58.25
N LEU A 816 127.64 5.54 -57.79
CA LEU A 816 126.48 6.07 -58.55
C LEU A 816 126.34 7.60 -58.38
#